data_AF-A0A0F4QQV2-F1
#
_entry.id   AF-A0A0F4QQV2-F1
#
_cell.length_a   1.000
_cell.length_b   1.000
_cell.length_c   1.000
_cell.angle_alpha   90.00
_cell.angle_beta   90.00
_cell.angle_gamma   90.00
#
_symmetry.space_group_name_H-M   'P 1'
#
loop_
_entity.id
_entity.type
_entity.pdbx_description
1 polymer ?
#
loop_
_entity_poly.entity_id
_entity_poly.type
_entity_poly.pdbx_seq_one_letter_code
_entity_poly.pdbx_strand_id
1 'polypeptide(L)'
;MKLVLGWLKSMNWMLWALLLGIACGLIFGERVAFLKPLGEGFVKLMQITIFPYIVVSLVVGLGKFNPDQVKSILVKATTVMISLWLVGLAAIWAFSLTLPSHDAGTFFSPALVASAPEVDFVSQYIPANPFASMAEGNVPALVIFCIALGLSLISNGQKNSLLDVLEVVGQGLSLISKKIIKLFPIGIFAMTASTAGTISMEELNNLQIYLVLVTCLGAYLMFALLPMLVAALTPVKYRDLIMVMRNAWITAFSTGNVFIVLPVITEGIKAHLAKIKRSDEESDHIAEVLVPIAYTFPSLGKLTTLMFVTFAAWLTGSPVTLDQIPNVTLSAMLSYFANVHIAIPYLLDSLKIPADSYQLYLSMSVLTAKIVSPTTVIYIFAFVLLSIFYTKRQLHLKRIRSVYYLTLLSALLPAFMLLSFTANNHLARDTQAADEIIANMVVSDKVPAEVLNHVPKAYQSGELSLTNIDVIKKRNLLRVGYLVDNVPFSYFNQKGELVGFDISLAHKLAADLNVKVEFIPFKKSQLAEYLNKGFFDIAMSGLEINVADLSQVRFSDPVLQLQMALIAKDHRLKQLATREQVLSYKDLRLAHVEYTPLMQDLAKKYPHIQVSALSNHQAFFESDGQFDAMVISAEAGFAWSMFHPEFGVVVPKGAEMQYPVGFAVAKRNLDILSFVNAWLTIAKSQGQITKSYDYWILGKGTQNKQHRWSLMDELDYEFELKLD
;
A
#
# COMPACT_ATOMS: atom_id res chain seq x y z
N MET A 1 24.43 8.76 46.19
CA MET A 1 23.27 7.84 46.20
C MET A 1 21.91 8.55 46.11
N LYS A 2 21.54 9.48 47.01
CA LYS A 2 20.25 10.22 46.93
C LYS A 2 20.07 11.08 45.66
N LEU A 3 21.14 11.69 45.15
CA LEU A 3 21.13 12.42 43.86
C LEU A 3 20.90 11.50 42.66
N VAL A 4 21.52 10.32 42.65
CA VAL A 4 21.36 9.29 41.61
C VAL A 4 19.96 8.66 41.67
N LEU A 5 19.44 8.40 42.87
CA LEU A 5 18.06 7.95 43.09
C LEU A 5 17.01 9.02 42.72
N GLY A 6 17.30 10.29 42.96
CA GLY A 6 16.47 11.42 42.51
C GLY A 6 16.47 11.55 40.99
N TRP A 7 17.63 11.36 40.36
CA TRP A 7 17.81 11.33 38.91
C TRP A 7 17.08 10.13 38.27
N LEU A 8 17.21 8.92 38.82
CA LEU A 8 16.49 7.71 38.41
C LEU A 8 14.95 7.82 38.57
N LYS A 9 14.46 8.57 39.58
CA LYS A 9 13.03 8.86 39.76
C LYS A 9 12.48 9.89 38.76
N SER A 10 13.33 10.79 38.29
CA SER A 10 12.99 11.77 37.24
C SER A 10 13.14 11.22 35.82
N MET A 11 13.75 10.03 35.69
CA MET A 11 14.08 9.39 34.43
C MET A 11 12.83 8.88 33.71
N ASN A 12 12.70 9.24 32.43
CA ASN A 12 11.65 8.71 31.57
C ASN A 12 12.05 7.31 31.07
N TRP A 13 11.87 6.30 31.91
CA TRP A 13 12.18 4.90 31.61
C TRP A 13 11.58 4.40 30.29
N MET A 14 10.43 4.94 29.87
CA MET A 14 9.81 4.60 28.59
C MET A 14 10.61 5.10 27.37
N LEU A 15 11.21 6.30 27.44
CA LEU A 15 12.06 6.81 26.35
C LEU A 15 13.33 5.99 26.23
N TRP A 16 13.95 5.63 27.35
CA TRP A 16 15.13 4.78 27.36
C TRP A 16 14.82 3.37 26.86
N ALA A 17 13.71 2.78 27.30
CA ALA A 17 13.25 1.48 26.80
C ALA A 17 13.04 1.50 25.28
N LEU A 18 12.47 2.58 24.74
CA LEU A 18 12.30 2.76 23.31
C LEU A 18 13.65 2.82 22.59
N LEU A 19 14.54 3.72 23.00
CA LEU A 19 15.85 3.91 22.36
C LEU A 19 16.72 2.64 22.44
N LEU A 20 16.76 2.00 23.61
CA LEU A 20 17.48 0.74 23.79
C LEU A 20 16.85 -0.39 22.98
N GLY A 21 15.52 -0.42 22.87
CA GLY A 21 14.81 -1.39 22.04
C GLY A 21 15.18 -1.26 20.57
N ILE A 22 15.13 -0.04 20.01
CA ILE A 22 15.55 0.25 18.63
C ILE A 22 17.00 -0.19 18.40
N ALA A 23 17.92 0.27 19.27
CA ALA A 23 19.33 -0.08 19.16
C ALA A 23 19.55 -1.60 19.21
N CYS A 24 18.89 -2.30 20.13
CA CYS A 24 18.98 -3.76 20.26
C CYS A 24 18.42 -4.48 19.03
N GLY A 25 17.29 -4.02 18.46
CA GLY A 25 16.72 -4.60 17.26
C GLY A 25 17.61 -4.44 16.02
N LEU A 26 18.19 -3.25 15.83
CA LEU A 26 19.08 -2.98 14.68
C LEU A 26 20.44 -3.69 14.81
N ILE A 27 20.97 -3.83 16.02
CA ILE A 27 22.26 -4.48 16.26
C ILE A 27 22.15 -6.00 16.17
N PHE A 28 21.09 -6.59 16.73
CA PHE A 28 21.02 -8.05 16.94
C PHE A 28 20.03 -8.79 16.02
N GLY A 29 19.17 -8.09 15.26
CA GLY A 29 18.30 -8.67 14.22
C GLY A 29 17.50 -9.90 14.67
N GLU A 30 17.77 -11.06 14.04
CA GLU A 30 17.07 -12.32 14.34
C GLU A 30 17.30 -12.80 15.79
N ARG A 31 18.44 -12.48 16.40
CA ARG A 31 18.79 -12.93 17.77
C ARG A 31 17.85 -12.35 18.83
N VAL A 32 17.11 -11.27 18.54
CA VAL A 32 16.09 -10.71 19.45
C VAL A 32 14.67 -11.20 19.15
N ALA A 33 14.48 -12.15 18.23
CA ALA A 33 13.17 -12.73 17.91
C ALA A 33 12.45 -13.32 19.13
N PHE A 34 13.19 -13.86 20.11
CA PHE A 34 12.61 -14.42 21.34
C PHE A 34 11.88 -13.38 22.20
N LEU A 35 12.10 -12.07 21.97
CA LEU A 35 11.38 -10.99 22.64
C LEU A 35 9.98 -10.75 22.05
N LYS A 36 9.67 -11.29 20.86
CA LYS A 36 8.37 -11.10 20.20
C LYS A 36 7.19 -11.61 21.04
N PRO A 37 7.19 -12.84 21.59
CA PRO A 37 6.10 -13.31 22.46
C PRO A 37 5.93 -12.44 23.72
N LEU A 38 7.02 -11.87 24.25
CA LEU A 38 6.96 -10.97 25.41
C LEU A 38 6.27 -9.64 25.03
N GLY A 39 6.58 -9.09 23.86
CA GLY A 39 5.91 -7.91 23.31
C GLY A 39 4.42 -8.14 23.03
N GLU A 40 4.08 -9.26 22.38
CA GLU A 40 2.67 -9.63 22.10
C GLU A 40 1.87 -9.90 23.40
N GLY A 41 2.48 -10.58 24.37
CA GLY A 41 1.88 -10.81 25.69
C GLY A 41 1.58 -9.50 26.42
N PHE A 42 2.48 -8.52 26.33
CA PHE A 42 2.27 -7.18 26.88
C PHE A 42 1.09 -6.45 26.22
N VAL A 43 0.95 -6.53 24.89
CA VAL A 43 -0.20 -5.96 24.17
C VAL A 43 -1.51 -6.62 24.63
N LYS A 44 -1.54 -7.95 24.71
CA LYS A 44 -2.73 -8.69 25.17
C LYS A 44 -3.11 -8.32 26.60
N LEU A 45 -2.13 -8.19 27.50
CA LEU A 45 -2.36 -7.76 28.89
C LEU A 45 -3.04 -6.38 28.94
N MET A 46 -2.61 -5.45 28.07
CA MET A 46 -3.25 -4.15 27.95
C MET A 46 -4.68 -4.24 27.43
N GLN A 47 -4.96 -5.11 26.46
CA GLN A 47 -6.26 -5.23 25.83
C GLN A 47 -7.37 -5.74 26.78
N ILE A 48 -7.02 -6.48 27.83
CA ILE A 48 -7.98 -7.03 28.81
C ILE A 48 -8.84 -5.93 29.46
N THR A 49 -8.27 -4.77 29.77
CA THR A 49 -9.02 -3.70 30.46
C THR A 49 -9.78 -2.78 29.51
N ILE A 50 -9.44 -2.73 28.22
CA ILE A 50 -9.87 -1.64 27.34
C ILE A 50 -11.35 -1.77 26.97
N PHE A 51 -11.80 -2.91 26.45
CA PHE A 51 -13.19 -3.09 26.05
C PHE A 51 -14.17 -2.93 27.23
N PRO A 52 -13.94 -3.58 28.39
CA PRO A 52 -14.77 -3.35 29.57
C PRO A 52 -14.75 -1.87 29.99
N TYR A 53 -13.59 -1.22 29.93
CA TYR A 53 -13.46 0.18 30.33
C TYR A 53 -14.21 1.12 29.40
N ILE A 54 -14.17 0.92 28.08
CA ILE A 54 -14.92 1.75 27.12
C ILE A 54 -16.42 1.64 27.39
N VAL A 55 -16.95 0.42 27.58
CA VAL A 55 -18.38 0.23 27.86
C VAL A 55 -18.77 0.91 29.15
N VAL A 56 -18.02 0.65 30.23
CA VAL A 56 -18.30 1.25 31.54
C VAL A 56 -18.20 2.77 31.49
N SER A 57 -17.12 3.33 30.94
CA SER A 57 -16.89 4.78 30.90
C SER A 57 -17.92 5.52 30.07
N LEU A 58 -18.35 4.97 28.91
CA LEU A 58 -19.37 5.61 28.08
C LEU A 58 -20.76 5.53 28.71
N VAL A 59 -21.15 4.36 29.23
CA VAL A 59 -22.48 4.17 29.84
C VAL A 59 -22.60 5.00 31.11
N VAL A 60 -21.57 4.99 31.98
CA VAL A 60 -21.53 5.81 33.21
C VAL A 60 -21.47 7.29 32.85
N GLY A 61 -20.54 7.67 31.98
CA GLY A 61 -20.32 9.05 31.62
C GLY A 61 -21.55 9.70 31.00
N LEU A 62 -22.27 9.02 30.10
CA LEU A 62 -23.51 9.56 29.51
C LEU A 62 -24.70 9.49 30.47
N GLY A 63 -24.84 8.41 31.24
CA GLY A 63 -25.99 8.21 32.13
C GLY A 63 -26.06 9.19 33.30
N LYS A 64 -24.91 9.74 33.74
CA LYS A 64 -24.83 10.72 34.83
C LYS A 64 -25.30 12.12 34.43
N PHE A 65 -25.26 12.48 33.15
CA PHE A 65 -25.66 13.82 32.69
C PHE A 65 -27.18 13.98 32.59
N ASN A 66 -27.63 15.23 32.61
CA ASN A 66 -29.00 15.60 32.24
C ASN A 66 -29.15 15.73 30.70
N PRO A 67 -30.37 15.52 30.13
CA PRO A 67 -30.57 15.56 28.68
C PRO A 67 -30.04 16.85 28.01
N ASP A 68 -30.31 18.01 28.63
CA ASP A 68 -29.88 19.31 28.09
C ASP A 68 -28.36 19.51 28.16
N GLN A 69 -27.71 18.95 29.19
CA GLN A 69 -26.26 19.00 29.34
C GLN A 69 -25.56 18.15 28.28
N VAL A 70 -26.05 16.92 28.04
CA VAL A 70 -25.50 16.03 27.00
C VAL A 70 -25.59 16.68 25.63
N LYS A 71 -26.75 17.23 25.28
CA LYS A 71 -26.94 17.91 23.99
C LYS A 71 -25.94 19.07 23.82
N SER A 72 -25.76 19.89 24.87
CA SER A 72 -24.81 20.99 24.87
C SER A 72 -23.35 20.52 24.72
N ILE A 73 -22.94 19.48 25.45
CA ILE A 73 -21.58 18.91 25.38
C ILE A 73 -21.32 18.32 24.00
N LEU A 74 -22.24 17.52 23.46
CA LEU A 74 -22.08 16.88 22.15
C LEU A 74 -22.00 17.90 21.02
N VAL A 75 -22.90 18.89 20.97
CA VAL A 75 -22.86 19.94 19.93
C VAL A 75 -21.53 20.69 19.97
N LYS A 76 -21.07 21.07 21.16
CA LYS A 76 -19.79 21.77 21.34
C LYS A 76 -18.60 20.89 20.92
N ALA A 77 -18.60 19.63 21.31
CA ALA A 77 -17.58 18.66 20.92
C ALA A 77 -17.57 18.48 19.39
N THR A 78 -18.73 18.31 18.75
CA THR A 78 -18.83 18.24 17.28
C THR A 78 -18.29 19.49 16.59
N THR A 79 -18.59 20.69 17.10
CA THR A 79 -17.98 21.94 16.57
C THR A 79 -16.46 21.93 16.67
N VAL A 80 -15.89 21.50 17.81
CA VAL A 80 -14.44 21.38 18.00
C VAL A 80 -13.84 20.33 17.05
N MET A 81 -14.49 19.18 16.88
CA MET A 81 -14.04 18.11 15.97
C MET A 81 -13.97 18.59 14.53
N ILE A 82 -15.05 19.18 14.01
CA ILE A 82 -15.11 19.72 12.64
C ILE A 82 -14.04 20.81 12.45
N SER A 83 -13.85 21.68 13.44
CA SER A 83 -12.82 22.72 13.38
C SER A 83 -11.41 22.15 13.30
N LEU A 84 -11.10 21.12 14.10
CA LEU A 84 -9.80 20.44 14.05
C LEU A 84 -9.61 19.69 12.74
N TRP A 85 -10.65 19.05 12.19
CA TRP A 85 -10.61 18.42 10.88
C TRP A 85 -10.32 19.41 9.77
N LEU A 86 -11.01 20.54 9.72
CA LEU A 86 -10.78 21.55 8.68
C LEU A 86 -9.33 22.04 8.68
N VAL A 87 -8.78 22.38 9.84
CA VAL A 87 -7.40 22.87 9.93
C VAL A 87 -6.39 21.76 9.66
N GLY A 88 -6.62 20.55 10.15
CA GLY A 88 -5.71 19.43 9.93
C GLY A 88 -5.73 18.90 8.49
N LEU A 89 -6.90 18.83 7.86
CA LEU A 89 -7.04 18.47 6.44
C LEU A 89 -6.39 19.53 5.55
N ALA A 90 -6.54 20.82 5.86
CA ALA A 90 -5.83 21.87 5.15
C ALA A 90 -4.30 21.68 5.22
N ALA A 91 -3.76 21.26 6.37
CA ALA A 91 -2.35 20.92 6.48
C ALA A 91 -1.98 19.66 5.68
N ILE A 92 -2.78 18.59 5.75
CA ILE A 92 -2.59 17.36 4.97
C ILE A 92 -2.51 17.68 3.46
N TRP A 93 -3.46 18.46 2.94
CA TRP A 93 -3.50 18.88 1.54
C TRP A 93 -2.40 19.87 1.17
N ALA A 94 -1.94 20.72 2.09
CA ALA A 94 -0.77 21.55 1.84
C ALA A 94 0.48 20.67 1.66
N PHE A 95 0.65 19.64 2.50
CA PHE A 95 1.77 18.70 2.39
C PHE A 95 1.73 17.82 1.15
N SER A 96 0.56 17.51 0.56
CA SER A 96 0.53 16.78 -0.71
C SER A 96 1.23 17.53 -1.85
N LEU A 97 1.39 18.86 -1.73
CA LEU A 97 2.12 19.69 -2.69
C LEU A 97 3.65 19.60 -2.55
N THR A 98 4.19 18.93 -1.52
CA THR A 98 5.64 18.76 -1.34
C THR A 98 6.21 17.55 -2.07
N LEU A 99 5.35 16.77 -2.75
CA LEU A 99 5.76 15.69 -3.62
C LEU A 99 6.50 16.27 -4.85
N PRO A 100 7.68 15.73 -5.21
CA PRO A 100 8.48 16.27 -6.30
C PRO A 100 7.85 15.99 -7.67
N SER A 101 8.20 16.76 -8.69
CA SER A 101 7.82 16.43 -10.08
C SER A 101 8.59 15.18 -10.51
N HIS A 102 7.89 14.14 -10.95
CA HIS A 102 8.47 12.87 -11.37
C HIS A 102 7.95 12.54 -12.78
N ASP A 103 8.86 12.17 -13.69
CA ASP A 103 8.53 11.58 -14.98
C ASP A 103 8.21 10.11 -14.71
N ALA A 104 6.92 9.80 -14.53
CA ALA A 104 6.48 8.49 -14.09
C ALA A 104 6.71 7.43 -15.17
N GLY A 105 7.85 6.74 -15.09
CA GLY A 105 7.98 5.38 -15.60
C GLY A 105 6.91 4.55 -14.92
N THR A 106 5.84 4.26 -15.67
CA THR A 106 4.62 3.69 -15.11
C THR A 106 4.87 2.28 -14.58
N PHE A 107 4.90 2.10 -13.26
CA PHE A 107 4.97 0.78 -12.63
C PHE A 107 3.71 -0.03 -12.96
N PHE A 108 3.87 -1.19 -13.60
CA PHE A 108 2.77 -2.12 -13.83
C PHE A 108 2.25 -2.68 -12.51
N SER A 109 0.93 -2.69 -12.33
CA SER A 109 0.28 -3.57 -11.37
C SER A 109 -0.99 -4.17 -11.98
N PRO A 110 -1.19 -5.49 -11.89
CA PRO A 110 -2.34 -6.23 -12.42
C PRO A 110 -3.65 -5.81 -11.74
N ALA A 111 -3.58 -5.06 -10.63
CA ALA A 111 -4.75 -4.57 -9.93
C ALA A 111 -5.38 -3.31 -10.54
N LEU A 112 -4.85 -2.76 -11.64
CA LEU A 112 -5.63 -1.88 -12.53
C LEU A 112 -6.87 -2.58 -13.12
N VAL A 113 -6.97 -3.91 -12.95
CA VAL A 113 -7.96 -4.79 -13.59
C VAL A 113 -8.83 -5.55 -12.55
N ALA A 114 -8.61 -5.39 -11.24
CA ALA A 114 -9.37 -6.08 -10.21
C ALA A 114 -10.54 -5.23 -9.68
N SER A 115 -11.77 -5.75 -9.74
CA SER A 115 -12.95 -5.14 -9.10
C SER A 115 -12.87 -5.27 -7.58
N ALA A 116 -12.92 -4.14 -6.87
CA ALA A 116 -12.90 -4.11 -5.40
C ALA A 116 -14.14 -4.82 -4.79
N PRO A 117 -13.99 -5.46 -3.61
CA PRO A 117 -15.14 -6.03 -2.90
C PRO A 117 -16.11 -4.93 -2.46
N GLU A 118 -17.41 -5.19 -2.60
CA GLU A 118 -18.46 -4.29 -2.09
C GLU A 118 -18.35 -4.19 -0.56
N VAL A 119 -18.14 -2.97 -0.06
CA VAL A 119 -18.10 -2.69 1.38
C VAL A 119 -19.51 -2.40 1.87
N ASP A 120 -20.08 -3.29 2.68
CA ASP A 120 -21.32 -3.02 3.39
C ASP A 120 -21.04 -2.14 4.62
N PHE A 121 -21.19 -0.83 4.45
CA PHE A 121 -21.05 0.14 5.53
C PHE A 121 -22.09 -0.06 6.65
N VAL A 122 -23.27 -0.63 6.36
CA VAL A 122 -24.36 -0.74 7.35
C VAL A 122 -23.99 -1.75 8.43
N SER A 123 -23.50 -2.93 8.05
CA SER A 123 -23.07 -3.96 9.01
C SER A 123 -21.84 -3.56 9.82
N GLN A 124 -20.97 -2.70 9.29
CA GLN A 124 -19.81 -2.18 10.03
C GLN A 124 -20.20 -1.20 11.16
N TYR A 125 -21.32 -0.47 11.00
CA TYR A 125 -21.74 0.57 11.92
C TYR A 125 -22.86 0.15 12.88
N ILE A 126 -23.82 -0.65 12.43
CA ILE A 126 -24.98 -1.02 13.25
C ILE A 126 -24.84 -2.49 13.66
N PRO A 127 -24.46 -2.78 14.92
CA PRO A 127 -24.30 -4.16 15.35
C PRO A 127 -25.65 -4.85 15.52
N ALA A 128 -25.79 -6.05 14.96
CA ALA A 128 -26.87 -6.95 15.33
C ALA A 128 -26.71 -7.50 16.76
N ASN A 129 -25.45 -7.62 17.23
CA ASN A 129 -25.12 -8.13 18.56
C ASN A 129 -23.92 -7.34 19.17
N PRO A 130 -24.15 -6.50 20.21
CA PRO A 130 -23.08 -5.71 20.81
C PRO A 130 -22.03 -6.53 21.57
N PHE A 131 -22.39 -7.73 22.06
CA PHE A 131 -21.44 -8.64 22.71
C PHE A 131 -20.51 -9.30 21.70
N ALA A 132 -21.03 -9.66 20.52
CA ALA A 132 -20.21 -10.12 19.40
C ALA A 132 -19.24 -9.01 18.95
N SER A 133 -19.74 -7.78 18.78
CA SER A 133 -18.90 -6.63 18.44
C SER A 133 -17.80 -6.36 19.48
N MET A 134 -18.08 -6.59 20.77
CA MET A 134 -17.07 -6.52 21.82
C MET A 134 -16.02 -7.63 21.69
N ALA A 135 -16.44 -8.86 21.41
CA ALA A 135 -15.54 -10.01 21.26
C ALA A 135 -14.67 -9.93 19.99
N GLU A 136 -15.24 -9.43 18.89
CA GLU A 136 -14.57 -9.24 17.60
C GLU A 136 -13.74 -7.96 17.53
N GLY A 137 -13.90 -7.07 18.52
CA GLY A 137 -13.16 -5.81 18.60
C GLY A 137 -13.66 -4.70 17.67
N ASN A 138 -14.92 -4.75 17.23
CA ASN A 138 -15.56 -3.68 16.47
C ASN A 138 -15.94 -2.50 17.41
N VAL A 139 -14.98 -1.60 17.62
CA VAL A 139 -15.13 -0.44 18.51
C VAL A 139 -16.22 0.54 18.04
N PRO A 140 -16.32 0.93 16.76
CA PRO A 140 -17.37 1.84 16.31
C PRO A 140 -18.78 1.35 16.64
N ALA A 141 -19.07 0.08 16.33
CA ALA A 141 -20.36 -0.53 16.62
C ALA A 141 -20.64 -0.59 18.13
N LEU A 142 -19.63 -0.95 18.94
CA LEU A 142 -19.72 -0.97 20.40
C LEU A 142 -20.03 0.43 20.98
N VAL A 143 -19.40 1.48 20.46
CA VAL A 143 -19.61 2.86 20.93
C VAL A 143 -21.02 3.35 20.62
N ILE A 144 -21.57 3.04 19.44
CA ILE A 144 -22.97 3.38 19.10
C ILE A 144 -23.94 2.72 20.09
N PHE A 145 -23.74 1.44 20.40
CA PHE A 145 -24.53 0.75 21.42
C PHE A 145 -24.42 1.41 22.80
N CYS A 146 -23.20 1.73 23.25
CA CYS A 146 -22.98 2.40 24.54
C CYS A 146 -23.61 3.79 24.60
N ILE A 147 -23.59 4.55 23.51
CA ILE A 147 -24.26 5.86 23.43
C ILE A 147 -25.77 5.69 23.56
N ALA A 148 -26.36 4.75 22.82
CA ALA A 148 -27.81 4.47 22.88
C ALA A 148 -28.24 4.03 24.28
N LEU A 149 -27.49 3.13 24.91
CA LEU A 149 -27.75 2.68 26.28
C LEU A 149 -27.55 3.79 27.31
N GLY A 150 -26.48 4.57 27.19
CA GLY A 150 -26.20 5.71 28.07
C GLY A 150 -27.32 6.75 28.02
N LEU A 151 -27.79 7.11 26.81
CA LEU A 151 -28.88 8.06 26.61
C LEU A 151 -30.22 7.56 27.14
N SER A 152 -30.54 6.27 26.97
CA SER A 152 -31.81 5.70 27.49
C SER A 152 -31.85 5.68 29.02
N LEU A 153 -30.71 5.46 29.67
CA LEU A 153 -30.59 5.51 31.13
C LEU A 153 -30.82 6.91 31.70
N ILE A 154 -30.61 7.99 30.93
CA ILE A 154 -30.83 9.37 31.41
C ILE A 154 -32.29 9.56 31.85
N SER A 155 -33.24 8.98 31.11
CA SER A 155 -34.68 9.05 31.42
C SER A 155 -35.15 8.08 32.50
N ASN A 156 -34.29 7.16 32.97
CA ASN A 156 -34.67 6.13 33.92
C ASN A 156 -34.50 6.62 35.38
N GLY A 157 -35.57 6.60 36.16
CA GLY A 157 -35.56 7.00 37.58
C GLY A 157 -34.71 6.10 38.50
N GLN A 158 -34.40 4.87 38.09
CA GLN A 158 -33.57 3.91 38.85
C GLN A 158 -32.14 3.80 38.31
N LYS A 159 -31.70 4.73 37.45
CA LYS A 159 -30.39 4.65 36.79
C LYS A 159 -29.22 4.48 37.77
N ASN A 160 -29.26 5.16 38.92
CA ASN A 160 -28.17 5.16 39.90
C ASN A 160 -27.80 3.75 40.38
N SER A 161 -28.78 2.85 40.55
CA SER A 161 -28.50 1.47 40.97
C SER A 161 -27.57 0.72 40.01
N LEU A 162 -27.66 1.00 38.71
CA LEU A 162 -26.76 0.43 37.70
C LEU A 162 -25.48 1.26 37.56
N LEU A 163 -25.61 2.58 37.51
CA LEU A 163 -24.47 3.49 37.29
C LEU A 163 -23.44 3.40 38.41
N ASP A 164 -23.87 3.28 39.67
CA ASP A 164 -22.97 3.17 40.82
C ASP A 164 -22.15 1.86 40.79
N VAL A 165 -22.79 0.76 40.37
CA VAL A 165 -22.10 -0.53 40.18
C VAL A 165 -21.09 -0.45 39.05
N LEU A 166 -21.49 0.11 37.91
CA LEU A 166 -20.58 0.29 36.77
C LEU A 166 -19.43 1.22 37.13
N GLU A 167 -19.65 2.26 37.92
CA GLU A 167 -18.60 3.16 38.40
C GLU A 167 -17.55 2.43 39.25
N VAL A 168 -17.97 1.57 40.19
CA VAL A 168 -17.05 0.73 40.97
C VAL A 168 -16.22 -0.19 40.06
N VAL A 169 -16.85 -0.80 39.05
CA VAL A 169 -16.14 -1.60 38.04
C VAL A 169 -15.12 -0.74 37.27
N GLY A 170 -15.52 0.46 36.86
CA GLY A 170 -14.66 1.40 36.13
C GLY A 170 -13.44 1.84 36.94
N GLN A 171 -13.61 2.09 38.24
CA GLN A 171 -12.51 2.39 39.16
C GLN A 171 -11.55 1.20 39.29
N GLY A 172 -12.08 -0.03 39.38
CA GLY A 172 -11.28 -1.25 39.36
C GLY A 172 -10.44 -1.39 38.09
N LEU A 173 -11.05 -1.17 36.92
CA LEU A 173 -10.38 -1.22 35.61
C LEU A 173 -9.32 -0.11 35.46
N SER A 174 -9.58 1.09 35.98
CA SER A 174 -8.59 2.18 36.05
C SER A 174 -7.39 1.79 36.93
N LEU A 175 -7.63 1.15 38.08
CA LEU A 175 -6.56 0.68 38.96
C LEU A 175 -5.69 -0.40 38.31
N ILE A 176 -6.30 -1.34 37.59
CA ILE A 176 -5.57 -2.34 36.81
C ILE A 176 -4.70 -1.64 35.76
N SER A 177 -5.28 -0.71 35.01
CA SER A 177 -4.56 0.07 33.99
C SER A 177 -3.36 0.82 34.61
N LYS A 178 -3.54 1.47 35.76
CA LYS A 178 -2.46 2.14 36.51
C LYS A 178 -1.33 1.19 36.93
N LYS A 179 -1.66 -0.06 37.29
CA LYS A 179 -0.65 -1.08 37.62
C LYS A 179 0.10 -1.54 36.37
N ILE A 180 -0.59 -1.76 35.25
CA ILE A 180 0.05 -2.20 34.00
C ILE A 180 1.01 -1.13 33.46
N ILE A 181 0.73 0.17 33.66
CA ILE A 181 1.65 1.27 33.28
C ILE A 181 3.07 1.06 33.83
N LYS A 182 3.24 0.41 34.99
CA LYS A 182 4.58 0.12 35.56
C LYS A 182 5.39 -0.88 34.73
N LEU A 183 4.72 -1.76 33.98
CA LEU A 183 5.35 -2.75 33.10
C LEU A 183 5.70 -2.18 31.72
N PHE A 184 5.31 -0.94 31.41
CA PHE A 184 5.49 -0.32 30.09
C PHE A 184 6.93 -0.32 29.60
N PRO A 185 7.95 0.03 30.40
CA PRO A 185 9.34 0.04 29.91
C PRO A 185 9.78 -1.31 29.38
N ILE A 186 9.40 -2.41 30.03
CA ILE A 186 9.77 -3.76 29.61
C ILE A 186 9.03 -4.15 28.33
N GLY A 187 7.72 -3.89 28.28
CA GLY A 187 6.90 -4.17 27.10
C GLY A 187 7.35 -3.39 25.87
N ILE A 188 7.60 -2.08 26.03
CA ILE A 188 8.08 -1.18 24.97
C ILE A 188 9.43 -1.63 24.42
N PHE A 189 10.37 -2.00 25.29
CA PHE A 189 11.67 -2.51 24.87
C PHE A 189 11.52 -3.78 24.02
N ALA A 190 10.77 -4.78 24.50
CA ALA A 190 10.57 -6.05 23.80
C ALA A 190 9.86 -5.88 22.44
N MET A 191 8.81 -5.06 22.39
CA MET A 191 8.10 -4.76 21.15
C MET A 191 9.00 -4.04 20.15
N THR A 192 9.72 -3.00 20.58
CA THR A 192 10.51 -2.19 19.66
C THR A 192 11.74 -2.95 19.15
N ALA A 193 12.40 -3.73 20.00
CA ALA A 193 13.51 -4.59 19.60
C ALA A 193 13.08 -5.65 18.58
N SER A 194 11.95 -6.32 18.79
CA SER A 194 11.46 -7.34 17.85
C SER A 194 10.95 -6.77 16.52
N THR A 195 10.49 -5.51 16.50
CA THR A 195 9.96 -4.88 15.27
C THR A 195 11.04 -4.14 14.48
N ALA A 196 12.05 -3.58 15.14
CA ALA A 196 13.11 -2.81 14.44
C ALA A 196 13.97 -3.68 13.50
N GLY A 197 14.13 -4.98 13.81
CA GLY A 197 14.90 -5.91 12.97
C GLY A 197 14.12 -6.53 11.79
N THR A 198 12.84 -6.21 11.58
CA THR A 198 12.05 -6.76 10.45
C THR A 198 11.98 -5.82 9.25
N ILE A 199 12.63 -4.66 9.31
CA ILE A 199 12.62 -3.66 8.24
C ILE A 199 13.83 -3.90 7.35
N SER A 200 13.61 -4.16 6.06
CA SER A 200 14.71 -4.31 5.10
C SER A 200 15.18 -2.96 4.56
N MET A 201 16.48 -2.86 4.29
CA MET A 201 17.08 -1.63 3.75
C MET A 201 16.55 -1.31 2.34
N GLU A 202 16.17 -2.33 1.58
CA GLU A 202 15.59 -2.22 0.24
C GLU A 202 14.15 -1.67 0.25
N GLU A 203 13.28 -2.17 1.15
CA GLU A 203 11.93 -1.62 1.36
C GLU A 203 11.99 -0.18 1.87
N LEU A 204 12.97 0.13 2.71
CA LEU A 204 13.20 1.50 3.17
C LEU A 204 13.57 2.39 1.99
N ASN A 205 14.42 1.94 1.07
CA ASN A 205 14.91 2.72 -0.07
C ASN A 205 13.82 3.13 -1.08
N ASN A 206 12.91 2.21 -1.40
CA ASN A 206 11.87 2.48 -2.39
C ASN A 206 10.74 3.39 -1.86
N LEU A 207 10.65 3.61 -0.54
CA LEU A 207 9.51 4.28 0.10
C LEU A 207 9.92 5.45 1.00
N GLN A 208 11.18 5.92 0.88
CA GLN A 208 11.73 7.03 1.66
C GLN A 208 10.91 8.31 1.50
N ILE A 209 10.44 8.59 0.28
CA ILE A 209 9.63 9.78 -0.03
C ILE A 209 8.32 9.78 0.79
N TYR A 210 7.63 8.65 0.86
CA TYR A 210 6.42 8.51 1.66
C TYR A 210 6.72 8.64 3.17
N LEU A 211 7.81 8.02 3.64
CA LEU A 211 8.19 8.08 5.04
C LEU A 211 8.53 9.52 5.48
N VAL A 212 9.31 10.26 4.69
CA VAL A 212 9.63 11.66 4.94
C VAL A 212 8.37 12.51 4.98
N LEU A 213 7.46 12.31 4.04
CA LEU A 213 6.19 13.02 3.95
C LEU A 213 5.33 12.84 5.21
N VAL A 214 5.09 11.60 5.62
CA VAL A 214 4.31 11.29 6.84
C VAL A 214 5.04 11.76 8.10
N THR A 215 6.36 11.69 8.13
CA THR A 215 7.16 12.13 9.29
C THR A 215 7.09 13.64 9.47
N CYS A 216 7.27 14.41 8.40
CA CYS A 216 7.23 15.86 8.47
C CYS A 216 5.82 16.37 8.83
N LEU A 217 4.79 15.82 8.19
CA LEU A 217 3.40 16.13 8.50
C LEU A 217 3.03 15.72 9.93
N GLY A 218 3.37 14.49 10.32
CA GLY A 218 3.12 13.96 11.66
C GLY A 218 3.79 14.81 12.74
N ALA A 219 5.07 15.16 12.56
CA ALA A 219 5.79 16.04 13.47
C ALA A 219 5.18 17.44 13.55
N TYR A 220 4.75 18.00 12.41
CA TYR A 220 4.01 19.27 12.39
C TYR A 220 2.71 19.18 13.18
N LEU A 221 1.88 18.15 12.96
CA LEU A 221 0.62 17.97 13.68
C LEU A 221 0.84 17.75 15.18
N MET A 222 1.81 16.91 15.52
CA MET A 222 2.15 16.46 16.87
C MET A 222 2.78 17.54 17.74
N PHE A 223 3.74 18.32 17.21
CA PHE A 223 4.52 19.27 17.99
C PHE A 223 4.20 20.73 17.69
N ALA A 224 3.63 21.04 16.53
CA ALA A 224 3.20 22.40 16.20
C ALA A 224 1.68 22.53 16.30
N LEU A 225 0.93 22.02 15.32
CA LEU A 225 -0.48 22.34 15.13
C LEU A 225 -1.33 22.09 16.39
N LEU A 226 -1.42 20.85 16.85
CA LEU A 226 -2.36 20.47 17.89
C LEU A 226 -2.02 21.09 19.25
N PRO A 227 -0.78 20.99 19.77
CA PRO A 227 -0.47 21.55 21.08
C PRO A 227 -0.49 23.09 21.09
N MET A 228 -0.12 23.75 19.99
CA MET A 228 -0.15 25.21 19.91
C MET A 228 -1.58 25.74 19.79
N LEU A 229 -2.48 25.06 19.08
CA LEU A 229 -3.90 25.42 19.06
C LEU A 229 -4.52 25.36 20.46
N VAL A 230 -4.26 24.27 21.20
CA VAL A 230 -4.70 24.15 22.60
C VAL A 230 -4.10 25.27 23.45
N ALA A 231 -2.79 25.53 23.34
CA ALA A 231 -2.12 26.58 24.11
C ALA A 231 -2.54 28.01 23.74
N ALA A 232 -3.06 28.22 22.52
CA ALA A 232 -3.56 29.49 22.01
C ALA A 232 -4.98 29.79 22.49
N LEU A 233 -5.84 28.77 22.57
CA LEU A 233 -7.27 28.92 22.86
C LEU A 233 -7.62 28.65 24.34
N THR A 234 -6.73 27.97 25.07
CA THR A 234 -6.94 27.56 26.46
C THR A 234 -5.89 28.18 27.39
N PRO A 235 -6.11 28.22 28.72
CA PRO A 235 -5.08 28.65 29.67
C PRO A 235 -3.85 27.71 29.73
N VAL A 236 -3.94 26.51 29.16
CA VAL A 236 -2.90 25.48 29.25
C VAL A 236 -1.61 25.96 28.58
N LYS A 237 -0.46 25.67 29.19
CA LYS A 237 0.85 26.00 28.62
C LYS A 237 1.30 24.86 27.71
N TYR A 238 1.94 25.21 26.59
CA TYR A 238 2.50 24.23 25.65
C TYR A 238 3.39 23.19 26.35
N ARG A 239 4.30 23.66 27.22
CA ARG A 239 5.22 22.79 27.98
C ARG A 239 4.48 21.81 28.90
N ASP A 240 3.47 22.30 29.61
CA ASP A 240 2.67 21.46 30.50
C ASP A 240 1.89 20.41 29.70
N LEU A 241 1.34 20.79 28.55
CA LEU A 241 0.61 19.89 27.66
C LEU A 241 1.50 18.76 27.14
N ILE A 242 2.67 19.06 26.57
CA ILE A 242 3.61 18.04 26.09
C ILE A 242 4.05 17.10 27.22
N MET A 243 4.26 17.63 28.43
CA MET A 243 4.68 16.83 29.58
C MET A 243 3.58 15.86 30.06
N VAL A 244 2.32 16.26 29.99
CA VAL A 244 1.17 15.42 30.36
C VAL A 244 0.94 14.32 29.32
N MET A 245 1.00 14.66 28.04
CA MET A 245 0.76 13.70 26.94
C MET A 245 1.89 12.68 26.79
N ARG A 246 3.07 12.97 27.35
CA ARG A 246 4.31 12.20 27.17
C ARG A 246 4.13 10.70 27.32
N ASN A 247 3.51 10.26 28.40
CA ASN A 247 3.37 8.83 28.67
C ASN A 247 2.47 8.16 27.62
N ALA A 248 1.39 8.82 27.22
CA ALA A 248 0.45 8.26 26.25
C ALA A 248 1.05 8.20 24.84
N TRP A 249 1.71 9.27 24.37
CA TRP A 249 2.22 9.28 23.00
C TRP A 249 3.47 8.41 22.83
N ILE A 250 4.34 8.27 23.84
CA ILE A 250 5.47 7.32 23.78
C ILE A 250 4.97 5.89 23.73
N THR A 251 3.96 5.55 24.54
CA THR A 251 3.36 4.22 24.50
C THR A 251 2.73 3.98 23.14
N ALA A 252 1.97 4.93 22.60
CA ALA A 252 1.36 4.80 21.27
C ALA A 252 2.40 4.72 20.14
N PHE A 253 3.54 5.41 20.27
CA PHE A 253 4.68 5.28 19.35
C PHE A 253 5.19 3.84 19.41
N SER A 254 5.46 3.34 20.62
CA SER A 254 6.04 2.02 20.82
C SER A 254 5.12 0.89 20.37
N THR A 255 3.84 0.97 20.72
CA THR A 255 2.86 -0.09 20.42
C THR A 255 2.30 -0.01 19.00
N GLY A 256 2.39 1.15 18.34
CA GLY A 256 1.72 1.40 17.07
C GLY A 256 0.18 1.38 17.18
N ASN A 257 -0.38 1.37 18.39
CA ASN A 257 -1.83 1.25 18.61
C ASN A 257 -2.31 2.21 19.72
N VAL A 258 -3.19 3.14 19.33
CA VAL A 258 -3.82 4.15 20.21
C VAL A 258 -4.79 3.52 21.20
N PHE A 259 -5.44 2.41 20.82
CA PHE A 259 -6.46 1.74 21.63
C PHE A 259 -5.95 1.44 23.04
N ILE A 260 -4.68 1.03 23.14
CA ILE A 260 -3.96 0.67 24.37
C ILE A 260 -3.86 1.82 25.37
N VAL A 261 -3.87 3.08 24.89
CA VAL A 261 -3.58 4.25 25.73
C VAL A 261 -4.82 5.06 26.09
N LEU A 262 -6.04 4.67 25.68
CA LEU A 262 -7.26 5.42 26.00
C LEU A 262 -7.45 5.69 27.51
N PRO A 263 -7.29 4.71 28.43
CA PRO A 263 -7.39 4.99 29.86
C PRO A 263 -6.28 5.94 30.34
N VAL A 264 -5.08 5.84 29.76
CA VAL A 264 -3.93 6.71 30.08
C VAL A 264 -4.22 8.16 29.65
N ILE A 265 -4.90 8.35 28.52
CA ILE A 265 -5.33 9.67 28.04
C ILE A 265 -6.35 10.27 29.03
N THR A 266 -7.41 9.53 29.38
CA THR A 266 -8.44 10.01 30.31
C THR A 266 -7.84 10.43 31.65
N GLU A 267 -7.04 9.56 32.28
CA GLU A 267 -6.39 9.87 33.56
C GLU A 267 -5.38 11.03 33.43
N GLY A 268 -4.66 11.12 32.31
CA GLY A 268 -3.74 12.22 32.03
C GLY A 268 -4.44 13.57 31.94
N ILE A 269 -5.61 13.62 31.31
CA ILE A 269 -6.45 14.84 31.22
C ILE A 269 -6.93 15.24 32.62
N LYS A 270 -7.51 14.31 33.38
CA LYS A 270 -8.00 14.57 34.75
C LYS A 270 -6.90 15.07 35.68
N ALA A 271 -5.76 14.37 35.71
CA ALA A 271 -4.60 14.75 36.51
C ALA A 271 -4.07 16.14 36.15
N HIS A 272 -4.09 16.49 34.86
CA HIS A 272 -3.68 17.82 34.42
C HIS A 272 -4.66 18.92 34.85
N LEU A 273 -5.97 18.69 34.69
CA LEU A 273 -7.01 19.61 35.14
C LEU A 273 -6.93 19.86 36.65
N ALA A 274 -6.66 18.82 37.43
CA ALA A 274 -6.41 18.92 38.86
C ALA A 274 -5.18 19.78 39.18
N LYS A 275 -4.06 19.55 38.47
CA LYS A 275 -2.82 20.33 38.64
C LYS A 275 -3.02 21.84 38.40
N ILE A 276 -3.84 22.21 37.41
CA ILE A 276 -4.15 23.61 37.10
C ILE A 276 -5.31 24.18 37.93
N LYS A 277 -5.80 23.45 38.94
CA LYS A 277 -6.95 23.80 39.80
C LYS A 277 -8.22 24.12 39.00
N ARG A 278 -8.49 23.36 37.94
CA ARG A 278 -9.71 23.47 37.11
C ARG A 278 -10.46 22.14 36.95
N SER A 279 -10.12 21.14 37.76
CA SER A 279 -10.88 19.89 37.87
C SER A 279 -12.17 20.11 38.67
N ASP A 280 -13.26 19.63 38.12
CA ASP A 280 -14.53 19.38 38.79
C ASP A 280 -15.13 18.08 38.24
N GLU A 281 -16.15 17.57 38.93
CA GLU A 281 -16.85 16.33 38.58
C GLU A 281 -17.38 16.36 37.14
N GLU A 282 -17.90 17.51 36.69
CA GLU A 282 -18.37 17.69 35.31
C GLU A 282 -17.24 17.50 34.28
N SER A 283 -16.05 18.08 34.50
CA SER A 283 -14.92 17.91 33.56
C SER A 283 -14.36 16.50 33.51
N ASP A 284 -14.39 15.80 34.65
CA ASP A 284 -13.92 14.42 34.72
C ASP A 284 -14.87 13.51 33.94
N HIS A 285 -16.18 13.71 34.05
CA HIS A 285 -17.18 12.99 33.26
C HIS A 285 -17.12 13.35 31.77
N ILE A 286 -16.91 14.62 31.41
CA ILE A 286 -16.72 15.01 30.00
C ILE A 286 -15.50 14.29 29.42
N ALA A 287 -14.40 14.17 30.16
CA ALA A 287 -13.21 13.44 29.70
C ALA A 287 -13.49 11.94 29.49
N GLU A 288 -14.21 11.30 30.40
CA GLU A 288 -14.61 9.88 30.30
C GLU A 288 -15.49 9.60 29.08
N VAL A 289 -16.39 10.53 28.73
CA VAL A 289 -17.27 10.39 27.57
C VAL A 289 -16.54 10.69 26.26
N LEU A 290 -15.81 11.80 26.21
CA LEU A 290 -15.26 12.29 24.94
C LEU A 290 -14.02 11.53 24.48
N VAL A 291 -13.21 10.94 25.37
CA VAL A 291 -12.00 10.18 24.96
C VAL A 291 -12.35 8.96 24.10
N PRO A 292 -13.27 8.05 24.50
CA PRO A 292 -13.65 6.92 23.65
C PRO A 292 -14.37 7.36 22.37
N ILE A 293 -15.21 8.40 22.44
CA ILE A 293 -15.87 8.97 21.24
C ILE A 293 -14.83 9.47 20.24
N ALA A 294 -13.82 10.23 20.71
CA ALA A 294 -12.77 10.79 19.85
C ALA A 294 -11.95 9.72 19.11
N TYR A 295 -11.83 8.51 19.67
CA TYR A 295 -11.15 7.38 19.05
C TYR A 295 -11.96 6.75 17.91
N THR A 296 -13.29 6.71 18.07
CA THR A 296 -14.22 6.15 17.07
C THR A 296 -14.26 6.99 15.81
N PHE A 297 -14.33 8.31 15.95
CA PHE A 297 -14.31 9.22 14.80
C PHE A 297 -12.91 9.28 14.16
N PRO A 298 -12.79 9.57 12.84
CA PRO A 298 -11.51 9.75 12.18
C PRO A 298 -10.63 10.78 12.89
N SER A 299 -9.51 10.35 13.46
CA SER A 299 -8.54 11.27 14.07
C SER A 299 -7.67 11.91 13.01
N LEU A 300 -7.07 13.07 13.30
CA LEU A 300 -6.08 13.66 12.38
C LEU A 300 -4.89 12.73 12.12
N GLY A 301 -4.52 11.90 13.10
CA GLY A 301 -3.49 10.87 12.89
C GLY A 301 -3.94 9.79 11.90
N LYS A 302 -5.18 9.27 11.99
CA LYS A 302 -5.71 8.34 10.98
C LYS A 302 -5.78 9.00 9.61
N LEU A 303 -6.20 10.27 9.55
CA LEU A 303 -6.31 11.03 8.31
C LEU A 303 -4.96 11.34 7.67
N THR A 304 -3.82 11.32 8.38
CA THR A 304 -2.51 11.43 7.71
C THR A 304 -2.23 10.24 6.81
N THR A 305 -2.91 9.11 6.96
CA THR A 305 -2.79 7.96 6.04
C THR A 305 -3.37 8.27 4.65
N LEU A 306 -4.14 9.36 4.48
CA LEU A 306 -4.48 9.91 3.16
C LEU A 306 -3.24 10.28 2.35
N MET A 307 -2.13 10.62 3.02
CA MET A 307 -0.87 10.88 2.34
C MET A 307 -0.38 9.67 1.57
N PHE A 308 -0.72 8.45 2.02
CA PHE A 308 -0.41 7.24 1.26
C PHE A 308 -1.17 7.22 -0.05
N VAL A 309 -2.46 7.56 -0.03
CA VAL A 309 -3.29 7.57 -1.22
C VAL A 309 -2.77 8.59 -2.23
N THR A 310 -2.42 9.80 -1.78
CA THR A 310 -1.81 10.81 -2.66
C THR A 310 -0.40 10.41 -3.13
N PHE A 311 0.37 9.74 -2.29
CA PHE A 311 1.69 9.21 -2.65
C PHE A 311 1.59 8.10 -3.69
N ALA A 312 0.65 7.16 -3.52
CA ALA A 312 0.42 6.08 -4.47
C ALA A 312 -0.11 6.61 -5.81
N ALA A 313 -0.97 7.62 -5.77
CA ALA A 313 -1.43 8.35 -6.97
C ALA A 313 -0.26 9.01 -7.70
N TRP A 314 0.63 9.68 -6.96
CA TRP A 314 1.85 10.29 -7.48
C TRP A 314 2.82 9.24 -8.05
N LEU A 315 3.06 8.15 -7.31
CA LEU A 315 3.96 7.05 -7.69
C LEU A 315 3.51 6.35 -8.99
N THR A 316 2.20 6.32 -9.24
CA THR A 316 1.60 5.69 -10.43
C THR A 316 1.37 6.66 -11.59
N GLY A 317 1.90 7.88 -11.51
CA GLY A 317 1.78 8.89 -12.56
C GLY A 317 0.38 9.50 -12.71
N SER A 318 -0.52 9.27 -11.76
CA SER A 318 -1.88 9.81 -11.73
C SER A 318 -2.11 10.69 -10.48
N PRO A 319 -1.36 11.79 -10.29
CA PRO A 319 -1.43 12.59 -9.08
C PRO A 319 -2.84 13.17 -8.88
N VAL A 320 -3.31 13.17 -7.63
CA VAL A 320 -4.63 13.71 -7.26
C VAL A 320 -4.67 15.21 -7.58
N THR A 321 -5.58 15.60 -8.46
CA THR A 321 -5.75 17.00 -8.87
C THR A 321 -6.60 17.77 -7.85
N LEU A 322 -6.45 19.10 -7.81
CA LEU A 322 -7.12 19.97 -6.82
C LEU A 322 -8.65 19.87 -6.85
N ASP A 323 -9.24 19.53 -7.99
CA ASP A 323 -10.68 19.31 -8.18
C ASP A 323 -11.18 17.98 -7.58
N GLN A 324 -10.30 16.98 -7.45
CA GLN A 324 -10.64 15.67 -6.88
C GLN A 324 -10.55 15.66 -5.35
N ILE A 325 -9.77 16.58 -4.77
CA ILE A 325 -9.52 16.67 -3.32
C ILE A 325 -10.81 16.62 -2.47
N PRO A 326 -11.87 17.40 -2.75
CA PRO A 326 -13.08 17.38 -1.93
C PRO A 326 -13.76 16.01 -1.91
N ASN A 327 -13.87 15.36 -3.08
CA ASN A 327 -14.50 14.05 -3.21
C ASN A 327 -13.69 12.97 -2.51
N VAL A 328 -12.37 12.94 -2.72
CA VAL A 328 -11.46 12.01 -2.04
C VAL A 328 -11.53 12.19 -0.53
N THR A 329 -11.53 13.44 -0.05
CA THR A 329 -11.64 13.76 1.38
C THR A 329 -12.94 13.23 1.97
N LEU A 330 -14.07 13.46 1.29
CA LEU A 330 -15.38 13.05 1.78
C LEU A 330 -15.50 11.53 1.84
N SER A 331 -15.14 10.84 0.76
CA SER A 331 -15.08 9.38 0.68
C SER A 331 -14.18 8.81 1.78
N ALA A 332 -13.04 9.44 2.02
CA ALA A 332 -12.11 9.04 3.05
C ALA A 332 -12.70 9.19 4.46
N MET A 333 -13.27 10.34 4.78
CA MET A 333 -13.88 10.59 6.09
C MET A 333 -14.94 9.54 6.43
N LEU A 334 -15.75 9.14 5.44
CA LEU A 334 -16.77 8.11 5.61
C LEU A 334 -16.14 6.73 5.82
N SER A 335 -15.15 6.34 5.03
CA SER A 335 -14.55 5.01 5.13
C SER A 335 -13.63 4.85 6.34
N TYR A 336 -12.95 5.91 6.79
CA TYR A 336 -12.10 5.89 7.99
C TYR A 336 -12.86 5.75 9.30
N PHE A 337 -14.17 6.01 9.30
CA PHE A 337 -15.00 5.78 10.48
C PHE A 337 -15.13 4.27 10.79
N ALA A 338 -15.12 3.41 9.76
CA ALA A 338 -15.09 1.95 9.94
C ALA A 338 -13.70 1.48 10.35
N ASN A 339 -12.76 1.46 9.40
CA ASN A 339 -11.40 1.00 9.63
C ASN A 339 -10.46 1.54 8.54
N VAL A 340 -9.24 1.94 8.93
CA VAL A 340 -8.17 2.33 8.01
C VAL A 340 -7.87 1.21 6.99
N HIS A 341 -7.92 -0.05 7.41
CA HIS A 341 -7.69 -1.21 6.55
C HIS A 341 -8.80 -1.47 5.52
N ILE A 342 -9.99 -0.87 5.72
CA ILE A 342 -11.08 -0.89 4.74
C ILE A 342 -11.01 0.38 3.88
N ALA A 343 -10.69 1.51 4.50
CA ALA A 343 -10.65 2.82 3.87
C ALA A 343 -9.57 2.94 2.79
N ILE A 344 -8.34 2.49 3.07
CA ILE A 344 -7.24 2.63 2.11
C ILE A 344 -7.52 1.84 0.81
N PRO A 345 -7.86 0.54 0.83
CA PRO A 345 -8.21 -0.19 -0.39
C PRO A 345 -9.35 0.47 -1.18
N TYR A 346 -10.40 0.92 -0.47
CA TYR A 346 -11.53 1.62 -1.08
C TYR A 346 -11.11 2.94 -1.76
N LEU A 347 -10.23 3.73 -1.13
CA LEU A 347 -9.75 4.99 -1.69
C LEU A 347 -8.80 4.78 -2.87
N LEU A 348 -7.97 3.74 -2.82
CA LEU A 348 -7.11 3.35 -3.94
C LEU A 348 -7.98 2.95 -5.13
N ASP A 349 -8.98 2.10 -4.92
CA ASP A 349 -9.94 1.69 -5.95
C ASP A 349 -10.73 2.88 -6.52
N SER A 350 -11.24 3.76 -5.65
CA SER A 350 -11.95 4.98 -6.05
C SER A 350 -11.10 5.91 -6.93
N LEU A 351 -9.78 5.89 -6.77
CA LEU A 351 -8.83 6.65 -7.57
C LEU A 351 -8.21 5.84 -8.71
N LYS A 352 -8.63 4.57 -8.88
CA LYS A 352 -8.09 3.61 -9.85
C LYS A 352 -6.58 3.41 -9.71
N ILE A 353 -6.09 3.53 -8.48
CA ILE A 353 -4.72 3.23 -8.10
C ILE A 353 -4.64 1.72 -7.87
N PRO A 354 -3.58 1.03 -8.33
CA PRO A 354 -3.53 -0.42 -8.26
C PRO A 354 -3.54 -0.94 -6.82
N ALA A 355 -4.31 -2.01 -6.56
CA ALA A 355 -4.43 -2.64 -5.24
C ALA A 355 -3.10 -3.20 -4.68
N ASP A 356 -2.07 -3.46 -5.49
CA ASP A 356 -0.73 -3.79 -4.96
C ASP A 356 -0.13 -2.63 -4.14
N SER A 357 -0.57 -1.39 -4.38
CA SER A 357 -0.24 -0.26 -3.51
C SER A 357 -0.74 -0.50 -2.08
N TYR A 358 -1.80 -1.28 -1.87
CA TYR A 358 -2.20 -1.65 -0.53
C TYR A 358 -1.18 -2.57 0.16
N GLN A 359 -0.47 -3.43 -0.58
CA GLN A 359 0.63 -4.22 -0.01
C GLN A 359 1.80 -3.31 0.40
N LEU A 360 2.14 -2.31 -0.43
CA LEU A 360 3.11 -1.27 -0.06
C LEU A 360 2.67 -0.51 1.20
N TYR A 361 1.37 -0.18 1.30
CA TYR A 361 0.80 0.41 2.50
C TYR A 361 0.95 -0.52 3.71
N LEU A 362 0.66 -1.82 3.58
CA LEU A 362 0.77 -2.79 4.68
C LEU A 362 2.20 -2.92 5.17
N SER A 363 3.19 -3.03 4.28
CA SER A 363 4.61 -3.06 4.66
C SER A 363 5.02 -1.79 5.40
N MET A 364 4.57 -0.62 4.93
CA MET A 364 4.86 0.66 5.58
C MET A 364 4.00 0.95 6.80
N SER A 365 2.88 0.26 6.98
CA SER A 365 1.96 0.50 8.08
C SER A 365 2.62 0.27 9.43
N VAL A 366 3.60 -0.64 9.51
CA VAL A 366 4.37 -0.92 10.73
C VAL A 366 5.18 0.31 11.18
N LEU A 367 5.82 1.00 10.24
CA LEU A 367 6.62 2.20 10.47
C LEU A 367 5.74 3.44 10.62
N THR A 368 4.82 3.65 9.69
CA THR A 368 3.94 4.83 9.72
C THR A 368 2.97 4.81 10.90
N ALA A 369 2.59 3.63 11.43
CA ALA A 369 1.86 3.51 12.69
C ALA A 369 2.59 4.16 13.86
N LYS A 370 3.94 4.18 13.85
CA LYS A 370 4.75 4.87 14.87
C LYS A 370 4.56 6.39 14.84
N ILE A 371 4.04 6.95 13.76
CA ILE A 371 3.78 8.39 13.59
C ILE A 371 2.28 8.70 13.73
N VAL A 372 1.45 7.87 13.09
CA VAL A 372 -0.02 7.96 13.09
C VAL A 372 -0.59 7.81 14.51
N SER A 373 -0.09 6.84 15.28
CA SER A 373 -0.62 6.56 16.62
C SER A 373 -0.33 7.68 17.62
N PRO A 374 0.91 8.17 17.79
CA PRO A 374 1.19 9.35 18.62
C PRO A 374 0.41 10.60 18.20
N THR A 375 0.31 10.86 16.89
CA THR A 375 -0.45 11.99 16.36
C THR A 375 -1.93 11.90 16.75
N THR A 376 -2.49 10.69 16.70
CA THR A 376 -3.86 10.43 17.16
C THR A 376 -4.02 10.67 18.65
N VAL A 377 -3.07 10.24 19.49
CA VAL A 377 -3.11 10.50 20.93
C VAL A 377 -3.19 12.00 21.21
N ILE A 378 -2.32 12.78 20.56
CA ILE A 378 -2.27 14.23 20.75
C ILE A 378 -3.54 14.90 20.23
N TYR A 379 -4.10 14.39 19.13
CA TYR A 379 -5.40 14.81 18.63
C TYR A 379 -6.50 14.60 19.68
N ILE A 380 -6.57 13.42 20.32
CA ILE A 380 -7.57 13.14 21.36
C ILE A 380 -7.40 14.09 22.55
N PHE A 381 -6.17 14.30 23.02
CA PHE A 381 -5.90 15.28 24.08
C PHE A 381 -6.36 16.69 23.69
N ALA A 382 -6.02 17.14 22.48
CA ALA A 382 -6.39 18.46 21.99
C ALA A 382 -7.91 18.61 21.89
N PHE A 383 -8.57 17.63 21.27
CA PHE A 383 -10.02 17.58 21.11
C PHE A 383 -10.75 17.65 22.46
N VAL A 384 -10.39 16.79 23.41
CA VAL A 384 -11.08 16.70 24.70
C VAL A 384 -10.82 17.95 25.55
N LEU A 385 -9.58 18.44 25.62
CA LEU A 385 -9.28 19.67 26.37
C LEU A 385 -10.01 20.88 25.79
N LEU A 386 -9.97 21.07 24.46
CA LEU A 386 -10.71 22.17 23.81
C LEU A 386 -12.21 22.05 24.07
N SER A 387 -12.77 20.84 24.01
CA SER A 387 -14.19 20.60 24.30
C SER A 387 -14.56 20.92 25.75
N ILE A 388 -13.75 20.50 26.74
CA ILE A 388 -13.97 20.83 28.16
C ILE A 388 -13.95 22.34 28.38
N PHE A 389 -12.93 23.04 27.85
CA PHE A 389 -12.83 24.50 28.00
C PHE A 389 -13.94 25.24 27.24
N TYR A 390 -14.40 24.71 26.09
CA TYR A 390 -15.52 25.28 25.36
C TYR A 390 -16.84 25.10 26.11
N THR A 391 -17.06 23.93 26.70
CA THR A 391 -18.25 23.65 27.52
C THR A 391 -18.34 24.62 28.69
N LYS A 392 -17.23 24.83 29.40
CA LYS A 392 -17.14 25.76 30.53
C LYS A 392 -17.10 27.25 30.15
N ARG A 393 -17.19 27.60 28.86
CA ARG A 393 -17.04 28.99 28.35
C ARG A 393 -15.73 29.66 28.78
N GLN A 394 -14.67 28.86 28.91
CA GLN A 394 -13.33 29.29 29.33
C GLN A 394 -12.34 29.36 28.16
N LEU A 395 -12.82 29.24 26.92
CA LEU A 395 -12.03 29.57 25.74
C LEU A 395 -11.85 31.08 25.67
N HIS A 396 -10.60 31.52 25.77
CA HIS A 396 -10.26 32.94 25.71
C HIS A 396 -9.11 33.13 24.73
N LEU A 397 -9.37 33.84 23.63
CA LEU A 397 -8.32 34.39 22.78
C LEU A 397 -7.61 35.52 23.52
N LYS A 398 -6.54 35.19 24.26
CA LYS A 398 -5.67 36.21 24.85
C LYS A 398 -4.89 36.86 23.71
N ARG A 399 -5.25 38.12 23.39
CA ARG A 399 -4.82 38.86 22.18
C ARG A 399 -3.33 38.68 21.82
N ILE A 400 -2.41 38.75 22.78
CA ILE A 400 -0.97 38.64 22.50
C ILE A 400 -0.51 37.18 22.36
N ARG A 401 -0.94 36.29 23.26
CA ARG A 401 -0.48 34.89 23.29
C ARG A 401 -1.06 34.06 22.14
N SER A 402 -2.33 34.27 21.81
CA SER A 402 -2.98 33.59 20.70
C SER A 402 -2.40 34.05 19.36
N VAL A 403 -2.13 35.36 19.20
CA VAL A 403 -1.43 35.88 18.00
C VAL A 403 -0.02 35.30 17.87
N TYR A 404 0.74 35.20 18.96
CA TYR A 404 2.06 34.56 18.94
C TYR A 404 2.02 33.11 18.42
N TYR A 405 1.11 32.27 18.96
CA TYR A 405 1.04 30.88 18.49
C TYR A 405 0.49 30.75 17.08
N LEU A 406 -0.49 31.55 16.69
CA LEU A 406 -1.04 31.50 15.32
C LEU A 406 -0.04 31.99 14.28
N THR A 407 0.73 33.05 14.58
CA THR A 407 1.82 33.52 13.70
C THR A 407 2.94 32.49 13.60
N LEU A 408 3.33 31.88 14.73
CA LEU A 408 4.31 30.80 14.74
C LEU A 408 3.83 29.59 13.93
N LEU A 409 2.56 29.18 14.06
CA LEU A 409 1.98 28.10 13.26
C LEU A 409 2.01 28.40 11.75
N SER A 410 1.68 29.64 11.37
CA SER A 410 1.74 30.09 9.99
C SER A 410 3.16 30.13 9.42
N ALA A 411 4.17 30.34 10.26
CA ALA A 411 5.57 30.31 9.85
C ALA A 411 6.15 28.88 9.81
N LEU A 412 5.73 28.01 10.73
CA LEU A 412 6.23 26.63 10.83
C LEU A 412 5.69 25.74 9.70
N LEU A 413 4.45 25.94 9.24
CA LEU A 413 3.89 25.15 8.14
C LEU A 413 4.77 25.17 6.88
N PRO A 414 5.09 26.35 6.29
CA PRO A 414 5.96 26.41 5.12
C PRO A 414 7.39 25.94 5.42
N ALA A 415 7.91 26.10 6.65
CA ALA A 415 9.22 25.58 7.02
C ALA A 415 9.29 24.04 6.99
N PHE A 416 8.29 23.35 7.54
CA PHE A 416 8.21 21.89 7.46
C PHE A 416 7.90 21.40 6.04
N MET A 417 7.09 22.13 5.29
CA MET A 417 6.83 21.81 3.88
C MET A 417 8.09 21.95 3.05
N LEU A 418 8.88 23.00 3.24
CA LEU A 418 10.14 23.21 2.55
C LEU A 418 11.14 22.10 2.92
N LEU A 419 11.22 21.72 4.20
CA LEU A 419 12.04 20.59 4.64
C LEU A 419 11.62 19.29 3.94
N SER A 420 10.32 18.96 3.93
CA SER A 420 9.79 17.80 3.22
C SER A 420 10.09 17.84 1.72
N PHE A 421 9.88 18.99 1.08
CA PHE A 421 10.13 19.16 -0.35
C PHE A 421 11.62 18.99 -0.68
N THR A 422 12.52 19.63 0.08
CA THR A 422 13.97 19.51 -0.13
C THR A 422 14.49 18.10 0.07
N ALA A 423 14.03 17.41 1.12
CA ALA A 423 14.41 16.03 1.37
C ALA A 423 13.90 15.11 0.25
N ASN A 424 12.63 15.22 -0.13
CA ASN A 424 12.04 14.41 -1.19
C ASN A 424 12.72 14.65 -2.54
N ASN A 425 13.06 15.90 -2.90
CA ASN A 425 13.76 16.21 -4.15
C ASN A 425 15.19 15.66 -4.17
N HIS A 426 15.85 15.57 -3.02
CA HIS A 426 17.17 14.94 -2.91
C HIS A 426 17.04 13.43 -3.11
N LEU A 427 16.08 12.79 -2.43
CA LEU A 427 15.84 11.35 -2.49
C LEU A 427 15.40 10.89 -3.90
N ALA A 428 14.60 11.71 -4.58
CA ALA A 428 14.11 11.45 -5.93
C ALA A 428 15.22 11.42 -7.01
N ARG A 429 16.40 12.02 -6.75
CA ARG A 429 17.53 11.99 -7.70
C ARG A 429 18.34 10.69 -7.64
N ASP A 430 18.31 9.99 -6.50
CA ASP A 430 19.03 8.74 -6.28
C ASP A 430 18.19 7.49 -6.60
N THR A 431 16.91 7.64 -6.94
CA THR A 431 15.99 6.53 -7.21
C THR A 431 16.05 6.07 -8.67
N GLN A 432 17.22 5.60 -9.13
CA GLN A 432 17.38 4.87 -10.41
C GLN A 432 16.99 3.37 -10.32
N ALA A 433 16.31 2.97 -9.24
CA ALA A 433 16.07 1.57 -8.88
C ALA A 433 15.20 0.75 -9.87
N ALA A 434 14.49 1.40 -10.80
CA ALA A 434 13.73 0.68 -11.83
C ALA A 434 14.64 -0.02 -12.84
N ASP A 435 15.83 0.53 -13.12
CA ASP A 435 16.78 -0.02 -14.09
C ASP A 435 17.44 -1.32 -13.58
N GLU A 436 17.63 -1.49 -12.28
CA GLU A 436 18.34 -2.66 -11.70
C GLU A 436 17.46 -3.90 -11.52
N ILE A 437 16.15 -3.74 -11.28
CA ILE A 437 15.27 -4.87 -10.94
C ILE A 437 14.99 -5.74 -12.17
N ILE A 438 14.81 -5.14 -13.35
CA ILE A 438 14.57 -5.87 -14.61
C ILE A 438 15.87 -6.38 -15.21
N ALA A 439 16.96 -5.62 -15.04
CA ALA A 439 18.30 -6.00 -15.51
C ALA A 439 18.82 -7.30 -14.86
N ASN A 440 18.37 -7.61 -13.64
CA ASN A 440 18.88 -8.71 -12.82
C ASN A 440 17.95 -9.94 -12.71
N MET A 441 16.82 -10.00 -13.43
CA MET A 441 15.97 -11.19 -13.42
C MET A 441 16.64 -12.39 -14.11
N VAL A 442 16.59 -13.56 -13.48
CA VAL A 442 17.23 -14.80 -13.94
C VAL A 442 16.22 -15.94 -13.92
N VAL A 443 16.24 -16.81 -14.93
CA VAL A 443 15.43 -18.04 -14.95
C VAL A 443 15.86 -18.96 -13.81
N SER A 444 14.95 -19.26 -12.89
CA SER A 444 15.22 -20.06 -11.68
C SER A 444 15.45 -21.55 -11.98
N ASP A 445 14.75 -22.11 -12.96
CA ASP A 445 14.77 -23.54 -13.28
C ASP A 445 15.37 -23.77 -14.69
N LYS A 446 16.70 -23.67 -14.82
CA LYS A 446 17.41 -23.87 -16.10
C LYS A 446 17.60 -25.36 -16.41
N VAL A 447 17.16 -25.80 -17.60
CA VAL A 447 17.52 -27.08 -18.24
C VAL A 447 18.59 -26.80 -19.30
N PRO A 448 19.53 -27.72 -19.63
CA PRO A 448 20.50 -27.49 -20.70
C PRO A 448 19.82 -27.01 -21.99
N ALA A 449 20.19 -25.81 -22.44
CA ALA A 449 19.56 -25.13 -23.56
C ALA A 449 20.59 -24.61 -24.56
N GLU A 450 20.26 -24.69 -25.85
CA GLU A 450 21.01 -24.07 -26.94
C GLU A 450 20.14 -22.96 -27.55
N VAL A 451 20.64 -21.72 -27.53
CA VAL A 451 19.96 -20.57 -28.15
C VAL A 451 20.61 -20.31 -29.49
N LEU A 452 19.86 -20.52 -30.57
CA LEU A 452 20.37 -20.26 -31.92
C LEU A 452 20.14 -18.81 -32.31
N ASN A 453 21.15 -18.18 -32.92
CA ASN A 453 21.03 -16.85 -33.54
C ASN A 453 20.58 -16.92 -35.01
N HIS A 454 20.31 -18.13 -35.52
CA HIS A 454 19.92 -18.39 -36.89
C HIS A 454 18.91 -19.55 -36.95
N VAL A 455 18.18 -19.64 -38.05
CA VAL A 455 17.20 -20.71 -38.27
C VAL A 455 17.94 -21.94 -38.84
N PRO A 456 17.90 -23.11 -38.20
CA PRO A 456 18.55 -24.31 -38.71
C PRO A 456 17.83 -24.87 -39.94
N LYS A 457 18.43 -25.81 -40.67
CA LYS A 457 17.76 -26.50 -41.79
C LYS A 457 16.50 -27.21 -41.28
N ALA A 458 15.39 -27.04 -42.01
CA ALA A 458 14.14 -27.77 -41.77
C ALA A 458 14.39 -29.29 -41.77
N TYR A 459 13.57 -30.05 -41.04
CA TYR A 459 13.67 -31.51 -41.03
C TYR A 459 13.63 -32.08 -42.46
N GLN A 460 14.63 -32.87 -42.83
CA GLN A 460 14.52 -33.81 -43.93
C GLN A 460 13.99 -35.14 -43.39
N SER A 461 12.70 -35.18 -43.11
CA SER A 461 11.96 -36.44 -42.95
C SER A 461 11.21 -36.72 -44.24
N GLY A 462 11.31 -37.94 -44.76
CA GLY A 462 10.46 -38.40 -45.85
C GLY A 462 8.99 -38.20 -45.45
N GLU A 463 8.25 -37.47 -46.28
CA GLU A 463 6.81 -37.18 -46.17
C GLU A 463 6.31 -36.84 -44.75
N LEU A 464 6.64 -35.64 -44.23
CA LEU A 464 5.86 -34.89 -43.20
C LEU A 464 5.26 -35.75 -42.05
N SER A 465 6.00 -36.74 -41.56
CA SER A 465 5.54 -37.55 -40.43
C SER A 465 5.60 -36.69 -39.17
N LEU A 466 4.40 -36.45 -38.62
CA LEU A 466 4.11 -35.57 -37.49
C LEU A 466 5.06 -35.86 -36.33
N THR A 467 5.90 -34.89 -35.98
CA THR A 467 6.68 -34.93 -34.73
C THR A 467 5.70 -35.03 -33.57
N ASN A 468 5.73 -36.13 -32.82
CA ASN A 468 4.89 -36.35 -31.64
C ASN A 468 5.75 -36.34 -30.37
N ILE A 469 5.13 -36.42 -29.20
CA ILE A 469 5.87 -36.38 -27.92
C ILE A 469 6.93 -37.48 -27.81
N ASP A 470 6.68 -38.67 -28.37
CA ASP A 470 7.64 -39.78 -28.37
C ASP A 470 8.87 -39.48 -29.22
N VAL A 471 8.71 -38.82 -30.37
CA VAL A 471 9.82 -38.36 -31.20
C VAL A 471 10.65 -37.32 -30.46
N ILE A 472 10.01 -36.38 -29.75
CA ILE A 472 10.68 -35.36 -28.93
C ILE A 472 11.52 -36.01 -27.82
N LYS A 473 10.94 -36.98 -27.11
CA LYS A 473 11.63 -37.74 -26.05
C LYS A 473 12.79 -38.57 -26.61
N LYS A 474 12.57 -39.29 -27.72
CA LYS A 474 13.59 -40.12 -28.36
C LYS A 474 14.79 -39.32 -28.84
N ARG A 475 14.57 -38.11 -29.37
CA ARG A 475 15.65 -37.21 -29.79
C ARG A 475 16.24 -36.38 -28.65
N ASN A 476 15.64 -36.45 -27.45
CA ASN A 476 16.09 -35.76 -26.24
C ASN A 476 16.22 -34.22 -26.39
N LEU A 477 15.36 -33.61 -27.21
CA LEU A 477 15.43 -32.19 -27.54
C LEU A 477 14.04 -31.65 -27.87
N LEU A 478 13.61 -30.54 -27.27
CA LEU A 478 12.41 -29.79 -27.63
C LEU A 478 12.84 -28.52 -28.39
N ARG A 479 12.30 -28.27 -29.58
CA ARG A 479 12.57 -27.05 -30.35
C ARG A 479 11.45 -26.05 -30.13
N VAL A 480 11.81 -24.89 -29.58
CA VAL A 480 10.86 -23.83 -29.22
C VAL A 480 11.14 -22.60 -30.07
N GLY A 481 10.16 -22.19 -30.86
CA GLY A 481 10.18 -20.92 -31.56
C GLY A 481 9.90 -19.75 -30.62
N TYR A 482 10.70 -18.68 -30.67
CA TYR A 482 10.45 -17.44 -29.92
C TYR A 482 10.52 -16.19 -30.82
N LEU A 483 9.75 -15.16 -30.47
CA LEU A 483 9.87 -13.84 -31.10
C LEU A 483 11.01 -13.07 -30.43
N VAL A 484 11.90 -12.51 -31.24
CA VAL A 484 13.03 -11.70 -30.76
C VAL A 484 12.50 -10.36 -30.23
N ASP A 485 13.03 -9.93 -29.08
CA ASP A 485 12.66 -8.68 -28.39
C ASP A 485 11.16 -8.56 -28.12
N ASN A 486 10.57 -9.61 -27.53
CA ASN A 486 9.18 -9.64 -27.11
C ASN A 486 9.05 -9.62 -25.59
N VAL A 487 9.54 -8.54 -24.97
CA VAL A 487 9.45 -8.32 -23.52
C VAL A 487 7.96 -8.26 -23.09
N PRO A 488 7.56 -8.87 -21.96
CA PRO A 488 8.33 -9.67 -20.99
C PRO A 488 8.33 -11.19 -21.28
N PHE A 489 7.86 -11.61 -22.45
CA PHE A 489 7.64 -13.02 -22.79
C PHE A 489 8.91 -13.74 -23.25
N SER A 490 9.69 -13.11 -24.13
CA SER A 490 10.98 -13.62 -24.60
C SER A 490 11.91 -12.49 -25.05
N TYR A 491 13.00 -12.27 -24.31
CA TYR A 491 13.97 -11.20 -24.55
C TYR A 491 15.35 -11.58 -24.00
N PHE A 492 16.40 -10.87 -24.42
CA PHE A 492 17.74 -11.04 -23.85
C PHE A 492 17.95 -10.08 -22.68
N ASN A 493 18.44 -10.57 -21.53
CA ASN A 493 18.83 -9.71 -20.41
C ASN A 493 20.21 -9.05 -20.64
N GLN A 494 20.66 -8.21 -19.70
CA GLN A 494 21.97 -7.55 -19.79
C GLN A 494 23.17 -8.52 -19.82
N LYS A 495 22.98 -9.76 -19.34
CA LYS A 495 23.98 -10.83 -19.39
C LYS A 495 23.99 -11.57 -20.73
N GLY A 496 23.14 -11.17 -21.68
CA GLY A 496 22.99 -11.83 -22.98
C GLY A 496 22.28 -13.18 -22.90
N GLU A 497 21.56 -13.47 -21.82
CA GLU A 497 20.79 -14.70 -21.67
C GLU A 497 19.35 -14.49 -22.18
N LEU A 498 18.83 -15.46 -22.94
CA LEU A 498 17.41 -15.48 -23.34
C LEU A 498 16.55 -15.81 -22.10
N VAL A 499 15.65 -14.90 -21.76
CA VAL A 499 14.80 -14.94 -20.57
C VAL A 499 13.38 -14.47 -20.89
N GLY A 500 12.47 -14.61 -19.92
CA GLY A 500 11.09 -14.17 -20.03
C GLY A 500 10.07 -15.22 -19.59
N PHE A 501 8.81 -14.80 -19.50
CA PHE A 501 7.70 -15.65 -19.05
C PHE A 501 7.62 -16.95 -19.85
N ASP A 502 7.60 -16.89 -21.17
CA ASP A 502 7.44 -18.09 -22.01
C ASP A 502 8.71 -18.92 -22.10
N ILE A 503 9.88 -18.28 -21.99
CA ILE A 503 11.16 -18.98 -21.91
C ILE A 503 11.21 -19.84 -20.63
N SER A 504 10.72 -19.31 -19.51
CA SER A 504 10.64 -20.07 -18.26
C SER A 504 9.68 -21.28 -18.37
N LEU A 505 8.53 -21.10 -19.02
CA LEU A 505 7.58 -22.19 -19.27
C LEU A 505 8.13 -23.22 -20.26
N ALA A 506 8.92 -22.80 -21.25
CA ALA A 506 9.58 -23.69 -22.19
C ALA A 506 10.61 -24.58 -21.49
N HIS A 507 11.43 -24.02 -20.59
CA HIS A 507 12.33 -24.79 -19.73
C HIS A 507 11.57 -25.78 -18.85
N LYS A 508 10.45 -25.35 -18.27
CA LYS A 508 9.63 -26.21 -17.41
C LYS A 508 9.00 -27.36 -18.19
N LEU A 509 8.44 -27.09 -19.36
CA LEU A 509 7.90 -28.11 -20.26
C LEU A 509 8.98 -29.13 -20.66
N ALA A 510 10.18 -28.66 -21.00
CA ALA A 510 11.31 -29.52 -21.32
C ALA A 510 11.77 -30.36 -20.11
N ALA A 511 11.79 -29.78 -18.90
CA ALA A 511 12.10 -30.48 -17.66
C ALA A 511 11.09 -31.60 -17.37
N ASP A 512 9.80 -31.32 -17.49
CA ASP A 512 8.72 -32.29 -17.26
C ASP A 512 8.72 -33.42 -18.33
N LEU A 513 9.20 -33.11 -19.54
CA LEU A 513 9.46 -34.09 -20.60
C LEU A 513 10.79 -34.85 -20.43
N ASN A 514 11.66 -34.41 -19.53
CA ASN A 514 13.03 -34.88 -19.34
C ASN A 514 13.89 -34.78 -20.61
N VAL A 515 13.82 -33.63 -21.31
CA VAL A 515 14.56 -33.34 -22.54
C VAL A 515 15.28 -31.99 -22.47
N LYS A 516 16.24 -31.76 -23.38
CA LYS A 516 16.88 -30.43 -23.56
C LYS A 516 15.97 -29.48 -24.35
N VAL A 517 16.28 -28.19 -24.37
CA VAL A 517 15.56 -27.20 -25.20
C VAL A 517 16.47 -26.48 -26.19
N GLU A 518 16.00 -26.28 -27.42
CA GLU A 518 16.66 -25.46 -28.45
C GLU A 518 15.73 -24.30 -28.81
N PHE A 519 16.20 -23.07 -28.63
CA PHE A 519 15.42 -21.86 -28.90
C PHE A 519 15.73 -21.31 -30.30
N ILE A 520 14.69 -21.15 -31.12
CA ILE A 520 14.81 -20.77 -32.53
C ILE A 520 14.09 -19.44 -32.78
N PRO A 521 14.80 -18.38 -33.21
CA PRO A 521 14.18 -17.08 -33.45
C PRO A 521 13.32 -17.12 -34.72
N PHE A 522 12.16 -16.48 -34.69
CA PHE A 522 11.31 -16.29 -35.87
C PHE A 522 10.62 -14.93 -35.86
N LYS A 523 10.15 -14.48 -37.03
CA LYS A 523 9.27 -13.30 -37.16
C LYS A 523 7.82 -13.76 -37.15
N LYS A 524 6.89 -12.95 -36.61
CA LYS A 524 5.46 -13.32 -36.56
C LYS A 524 4.89 -13.76 -37.92
N SER A 525 5.30 -13.12 -39.01
CA SER A 525 4.90 -13.51 -40.38
C SER A 525 5.36 -14.89 -40.84
N GLN A 526 6.39 -15.45 -40.19
CA GLN A 526 6.96 -16.77 -40.48
C GLN A 526 6.36 -17.91 -39.64
N LEU A 527 5.52 -17.59 -38.64
CA LEU A 527 5.00 -18.55 -37.65
C LEU A 527 4.42 -19.81 -38.30
N ALA A 528 3.48 -19.62 -39.22
CA ALA A 528 2.77 -20.72 -39.86
C ALA A 528 3.68 -21.55 -40.78
N GLU A 529 4.56 -20.89 -41.54
CA GLU A 529 5.52 -21.58 -42.41
C GLU A 529 6.48 -22.43 -41.58
N TYR A 530 7.02 -21.87 -40.50
CA TYR A 530 8.08 -22.51 -39.73
C TYR A 530 7.56 -23.71 -38.93
N LEU A 531 6.38 -23.59 -38.31
CA LEU A 531 5.71 -24.69 -37.65
C LEU A 531 5.37 -25.82 -38.63
N ASN A 532 4.75 -25.50 -39.77
CA ASN A 532 4.27 -26.52 -40.70
C ASN A 532 5.40 -27.20 -41.49
N LYS A 533 6.56 -26.55 -41.65
CA LYS A 533 7.79 -27.16 -42.21
C LYS A 533 8.66 -27.85 -41.14
N GLY A 534 8.29 -27.77 -39.87
CA GLY A 534 9.01 -28.42 -38.78
C GLY A 534 10.36 -27.77 -38.47
N PHE A 535 10.49 -26.44 -38.56
CA PHE A 535 11.68 -25.78 -38.05
C PHE A 535 11.76 -25.86 -36.52
N PHE A 536 10.61 -25.75 -35.84
CA PHE A 536 10.42 -26.00 -34.42
C PHE A 536 9.07 -26.69 -34.16
N ASP A 537 8.89 -27.29 -32.99
CA ASP A 537 7.69 -28.09 -32.69
C ASP A 537 6.55 -27.24 -32.11
N ILE A 538 6.92 -26.22 -31.33
CA ILE A 538 6.01 -25.32 -30.64
C ILE A 538 6.58 -23.90 -30.65
N ALA A 539 5.71 -22.89 -30.77
CA ALA A 539 6.08 -21.50 -30.55
C ALA A 539 5.51 -20.99 -29.22
N MET A 540 6.37 -20.38 -28.42
CA MET A 540 6.07 -19.88 -27.08
C MET A 540 6.64 -18.46 -26.94
N SER A 541 5.80 -17.43 -27.15
CA SER A 541 6.19 -16.02 -27.09
C SER A 541 4.97 -15.09 -27.16
N GLY A 542 4.04 -15.20 -26.21
CA GLY A 542 2.93 -14.27 -26.01
C GLY A 542 1.97 -14.18 -27.20
N LEU A 543 1.83 -15.26 -27.97
CA LEU A 543 1.16 -15.19 -29.28
C LEU A 543 -0.35 -15.00 -29.13
N GLU A 544 -0.86 -13.91 -29.69
CA GLU A 544 -2.31 -13.66 -29.83
C GLU A 544 -3.03 -14.82 -30.52
N ILE A 545 -4.07 -15.36 -29.88
CA ILE A 545 -4.99 -16.31 -30.52
C ILE A 545 -5.99 -15.51 -31.35
N ASN A 546 -5.76 -15.47 -32.67
CA ASN A 546 -6.63 -14.76 -33.61
C ASN A 546 -7.18 -15.67 -34.72
N VAL A 547 -8.29 -15.23 -35.33
CA VAL A 547 -9.03 -16.00 -36.36
C VAL A 547 -8.19 -16.22 -37.63
N ALA A 548 -7.32 -15.27 -37.99
CA ALA A 548 -6.49 -15.40 -39.19
C ALA A 548 -5.48 -16.55 -39.05
N ASP A 549 -4.79 -16.61 -37.91
CA ASP A 549 -3.78 -17.64 -37.60
C ASP A 549 -4.42 -19.01 -37.35
N LEU A 550 -5.64 -19.08 -36.78
CA LEU A 550 -6.37 -20.34 -36.55
C LEU A 550 -6.64 -21.14 -37.85
N SER A 551 -6.61 -20.48 -39.01
CA SER A 551 -6.71 -21.15 -40.31
C SER A 551 -5.40 -21.84 -40.73
N GLN A 552 -4.25 -21.46 -40.17
CA GLN A 552 -2.91 -21.88 -40.59
C GLN A 552 -2.13 -22.66 -39.54
N VAL A 553 -2.44 -22.48 -38.25
CA VAL A 553 -1.82 -23.16 -37.10
C VAL A 553 -2.89 -23.60 -36.09
N ARG A 554 -2.47 -24.28 -35.02
CA ARG A 554 -3.32 -24.59 -33.87
C ARG A 554 -2.75 -23.90 -32.62
N PHE A 555 -3.63 -23.39 -31.78
CA PHE A 555 -3.25 -22.80 -30.49
C PHE A 555 -3.68 -23.72 -29.34
N SER A 556 -2.87 -23.76 -28.29
CA SER A 556 -3.23 -24.33 -27.01
C SER A 556 -4.41 -23.61 -26.38
N ASP A 557 -4.93 -24.17 -25.29
CA ASP A 557 -5.78 -23.43 -24.37
C ASP A 557 -5.06 -22.14 -23.92
N PRO A 558 -5.80 -21.03 -23.68
CA PRO A 558 -5.19 -19.75 -23.34
C PRO A 558 -4.25 -19.87 -22.14
N VAL A 559 -3.01 -19.42 -22.29
CA VAL A 559 -2.00 -19.41 -21.22
C VAL A 559 -2.23 -18.19 -20.33
N LEU A 560 -2.46 -17.03 -20.94
CA LEU A 560 -2.81 -15.76 -20.29
C LEU A 560 -3.94 -15.05 -21.05
N GLN A 561 -4.59 -14.11 -20.36
CA GLN A 561 -5.42 -13.08 -20.96
C GLN A 561 -4.66 -11.77 -20.81
N LEU A 562 -4.35 -11.11 -21.92
CA LEU A 562 -3.63 -9.84 -21.93
C LEU A 562 -4.60 -8.69 -22.17
N GLN A 563 -4.27 -7.52 -21.63
CA GLN A 563 -5.07 -6.31 -21.80
C GLN A 563 -4.52 -5.47 -22.95
N MET A 564 -5.36 -5.10 -23.93
CA MET A 564 -4.95 -4.18 -25.00
C MET A 564 -4.76 -2.76 -24.45
N ALA A 565 -3.66 -2.13 -24.86
CA ALA A 565 -3.24 -0.79 -24.46
C ALA A 565 -2.59 -0.03 -25.63
N LEU A 566 -2.27 1.24 -25.39
CA LEU A 566 -1.45 2.08 -26.25
C LEU A 566 -0.19 2.49 -25.50
N ILE A 567 0.96 2.40 -26.15
CA ILE A 567 2.21 3.02 -25.69
C ILE A 567 2.51 4.25 -26.55
N ALA A 568 2.84 5.37 -25.91
CA ALA A 568 3.13 6.64 -26.57
C ALA A 568 4.03 7.51 -25.69
N LYS A 569 4.63 8.56 -26.27
CA LYS A 569 5.39 9.55 -25.49
C LYS A 569 4.48 10.19 -24.43
N ASP A 570 4.99 10.41 -23.21
CA ASP A 570 4.19 10.80 -22.04
C ASP A 570 3.27 12.00 -22.25
N HIS A 571 3.77 13.02 -22.93
CA HIS A 571 3.01 14.24 -23.23
C HIS A 571 1.75 14.00 -24.08
N ARG A 572 1.63 12.83 -24.73
CA ARG A 572 0.50 12.45 -25.60
C ARG A 572 -0.53 11.57 -24.90
N LEU A 573 -0.20 10.94 -23.78
CA LEU A 573 -1.09 9.98 -23.10
C LEU A 573 -2.45 10.59 -22.73
N LYS A 574 -2.47 11.86 -22.33
CA LYS A 574 -3.73 12.58 -22.02
C LYS A 574 -4.67 12.70 -23.22
N GLN A 575 -4.14 12.73 -24.44
CA GLN A 575 -4.91 12.79 -25.67
C GLN A 575 -5.38 11.40 -26.14
N LEU A 576 -4.94 10.33 -25.47
CA LEU A 576 -5.25 8.94 -25.79
C LEU A 576 -5.97 8.24 -24.62
N ALA A 577 -6.40 8.98 -23.59
CA ALA A 577 -6.90 8.43 -22.33
C ALA A 577 -8.33 7.83 -22.41
N THR A 578 -9.09 8.17 -23.44
CA THR A 578 -10.47 7.69 -23.64
C THR A 578 -10.68 7.30 -25.09
N ARG A 579 -11.62 6.38 -25.34
CA ARG A 579 -11.99 5.95 -26.69
C ARG A 579 -12.38 7.14 -27.57
N GLU A 580 -13.16 8.09 -27.05
CA GLU A 580 -13.60 9.26 -27.79
C GLU A 580 -12.41 10.14 -28.21
N GLN A 581 -11.42 10.32 -27.33
CA GLN A 581 -10.21 11.08 -27.64
C GLN A 581 -9.35 10.39 -28.70
N VAL A 582 -9.17 9.06 -28.60
CA VAL A 582 -8.44 8.27 -29.62
C VAL A 582 -9.13 8.39 -30.98
N LEU A 583 -10.46 8.24 -31.03
CA LEU A 583 -11.22 8.27 -32.28
C LEU A 583 -11.37 9.66 -32.88
N SER A 584 -11.27 10.74 -32.09
CA SER A 584 -11.30 12.13 -32.57
C SER A 584 -9.91 12.72 -32.82
N TYR A 585 -8.85 11.96 -32.54
CA TYR A 585 -7.47 12.39 -32.76
C TYR A 585 -7.22 12.66 -34.24
N LYS A 586 -6.75 13.86 -34.57
CA LYS A 586 -6.53 14.25 -35.96
C LYS A 586 -5.26 13.59 -36.52
N ASP A 587 -5.39 12.90 -37.65
CA ASP A 587 -4.29 12.27 -38.40
C ASP A 587 -3.42 11.32 -37.55
N LEU A 588 -4.06 10.48 -36.73
CA LEU A 588 -3.39 9.59 -35.79
C LEU A 588 -2.63 8.47 -36.52
N ARG A 589 -1.31 8.37 -36.31
CA ARG A 589 -0.45 7.31 -36.84
C ARG A 589 -0.22 6.23 -35.80
N LEU A 590 -0.94 5.11 -35.92
CA LEU A 590 -0.81 3.95 -35.04
C LEU A 590 0.13 2.89 -35.64
N ALA A 591 1.13 2.50 -34.86
CA ALA A 591 1.91 1.30 -35.11
C ALA A 591 1.26 0.08 -34.45
N HIS A 592 1.49 -1.11 -34.99
CA HIS A 592 1.14 -2.36 -34.33
C HIS A 592 2.09 -3.47 -34.78
N VAL A 593 2.37 -4.44 -33.91
CA VAL A 593 3.10 -5.68 -34.27
C VAL A 593 2.11 -6.84 -34.43
N GLU A 594 1.12 -6.88 -33.54
CA GLU A 594 0.02 -7.86 -33.55
C GLU A 594 -1.30 -7.18 -33.93
N TYR A 595 -2.45 -7.88 -33.84
CA TYR A 595 -3.79 -7.31 -34.04
C TYR A 595 -4.09 -6.80 -35.48
N THR A 596 -3.37 -7.28 -36.49
CA THR A 596 -3.51 -6.78 -37.88
C THR A 596 -4.96 -6.73 -38.40
N PRO A 597 -5.81 -7.76 -38.22
CA PRO A 597 -7.21 -7.68 -38.68
C PRO A 597 -7.99 -6.56 -38.00
N LEU A 598 -7.85 -6.40 -36.68
CA LEU A 598 -8.52 -5.35 -35.91
C LEU A 598 -8.06 -3.96 -36.35
N MET A 599 -6.75 -3.78 -36.58
CA MET A 599 -6.18 -2.52 -37.02
C MET A 599 -6.62 -2.15 -38.44
N GLN A 600 -6.72 -3.12 -39.34
CA GLN A 600 -7.25 -2.90 -40.69
C GLN A 600 -8.74 -2.50 -40.67
N ASP A 601 -9.55 -3.12 -39.81
CA ASP A 601 -10.96 -2.75 -39.68
C ASP A 601 -11.14 -1.37 -39.02
N LEU A 602 -10.26 -1.02 -38.07
CA LEU A 602 -10.20 0.32 -37.50
C LEU A 602 -9.90 1.38 -38.57
N ALA A 603 -8.87 1.16 -39.39
CA ALA A 603 -8.47 2.09 -40.45
C ALA A 603 -9.53 2.22 -41.55
N LYS A 604 -10.25 1.13 -41.89
CA LYS A 604 -11.39 1.19 -42.82
C LYS A 604 -12.54 2.03 -42.27
N LYS A 605 -12.81 1.91 -40.96
CA LYS A 605 -13.92 2.62 -40.30
C LYS A 605 -13.60 4.09 -40.03
N TYR A 606 -12.33 4.41 -39.79
CA TYR A 606 -11.85 5.76 -39.46
C TYR A 606 -10.66 6.13 -40.36
N PRO A 607 -10.91 6.71 -41.56
CA PRO A 607 -9.87 6.97 -42.55
C PRO A 607 -8.77 7.96 -42.10
N HIS A 608 -9.02 8.75 -41.06
CA HIS A 608 -8.03 9.65 -40.46
C HIS A 608 -7.05 8.93 -39.52
N ILE A 609 -7.28 7.66 -39.19
CA ILE A 609 -6.37 6.82 -38.42
C ILE A 609 -5.53 6.00 -39.40
N GLN A 610 -4.23 6.28 -39.46
CA GLN A 610 -3.28 5.55 -40.28
C GLN A 610 -2.66 4.43 -39.45
N VAL A 611 -2.80 3.18 -39.90
CA VAL A 611 -2.22 2.01 -39.23
C VAL A 611 -1.03 1.47 -40.01
N SER A 612 0.05 1.13 -39.31
CA SER A 612 1.27 0.55 -39.90
C SER A 612 1.74 -0.66 -39.11
N ALA A 613 1.97 -1.77 -39.81
CA ALA A 613 2.51 -2.98 -39.22
C ALA A 613 4.03 -2.89 -39.09
N LEU A 614 4.55 -3.17 -37.90
CA LEU A 614 5.98 -3.24 -37.60
C LEU A 614 6.46 -4.70 -37.49
N SER A 615 7.76 -4.92 -37.65
CA SER A 615 8.36 -6.25 -37.56
C SER A 615 8.55 -6.76 -36.13
N ASN A 616 8.77 -5.86 -35.17
CA ASN A 616 8.95 -6.12 -33.74
C ASN A 616 8.62 -4.84 -32.95
N HIS A 617 8.50 -4.96 -31.62
CA HIS A 617 8.18 -3.81 -30.76
C HIS A 617 9.33 -2.78 -30.73
N GLN A 618 10.59 -3.23 -30.78
CA GLN A 618 11.76 -2.36 -30.79
C GLN A 618 11.76 -1.33 -31.93
N ALA A 619 11.30 -1.72 -33.13
CA ALA A 619 11.23 -0.84 -34.29
C ALA A 619 10.39 0.42 -34.02
N PHE A 620 9.38 0.37 -33.13
CA PHE A 620 8.60 1.56 -32.75
C PHE A 620 9.46 2.61 -32.06
N PHE A 621 10.32 2.18 -31.13
CA PHE A 621 11.19 3.07 -30.36
C PHE A 621 12.35 3.64 -31.19
N GLU A 622 12.82 2.90 -32.21
CA GLU A 622 13.87 3.35 -33.13
C GLU A 622 13.37 4.34 -34.20
N SER A 623 12.05 4.42 -34.43
CA SER A 623 11.44 5.20 -35.52
C SER A 623 11.13 6.66 -35.15
N ASP A 624 11.95 7.32 -34.32
CA ASP A 624 11.63 8.58 -33.62
C ASP A 624 10.74 9.57 -34.42
N GLY A 625 9.51 9.77 -33.93
CA GLY A 625 8.53 10.71 -34.51
C GLY A 625 7.71 10.20 -35.70
N GLN A 626 7.95 8.99 -36.20
CA GLN A 626 7.19 8.39 -37.30
C GLN A 626 5.78 7.94 -36.91
N PHE A 627 5.59 7.54 -35.66
CA PHE A 627 4.31 7.05 -35.11
C PHE A 627 3.89 7.86 -33.90
N ASP A 628 2.59 7.95 -33.66
CA ASP A 628 2.04 8.70 -32.54
C ASP A 628 1.78 7.82 -31.31
N ALA A 629 1.41 6.57 -31.53
CA ALA A 629 1.32 5.52 -30.52
C ALA A 629 1.47 4.13 -31.16
N MET A 630 1.76 3.12 -30.36
CA MET A 630 1.70 1.71 -30.77
C MET A 630 0.64 0.96 -29.98
N VAL A 631 -0.15 0.14 -30.66
CA VAL A 631 -1.06 -0.82 -30.03
C VAL A 631 -0.25 -2.02 -29.54
N ILE A 632 -0.31 -2.27 -28.23
CA ILE A 632 0.47 -3.29 -27.53
C ILE A 632 -0.34 -3.83 -26.34
N SER A 633 0.08 -4.94 -25.75
CA SER A 633 -0.46 -5.35 -24.45
C SER A 633 -0.03 -4.37 -23.35
N ALA A 634 -0.83 -4.21 -22.30
CA ALA A 634 -0.45 -3.39 -21.14
C ALA A 634 0.84 -3.94 -20.52
N GLU A 635 0.92 -5.26 -20.32
CA GLU A 635 2.07 -5.98 -19.75
C GLU A 635 3.36 -5.69 -20.53
N ALA A 636 3.32 -5.84 -21.86
CA ALA A 636 4.46 -5.57 -22.73
C ALA A 636 4.77 -4.07 -22.84
N GLY A 637 3.74 -3.22 -22.95
CA GLY A 637 3.91 -1.76 -22.96
C GLY A 637 4.65 -1.27 -21.72
N PHE A 638 4.28 -1.75 -20.53
CA PHE A 638 4.92 -1.30 -19.29
C PHE A 638 6.37 -1.77 -19.24
N ALA A 639 6.62 -3.02 -19.60
CA ALA A 639 7.98 -3.54 -19.67
C ALA A 639 8.86 -2.76 -20.66
N TRP A 640 8.31 -2.33 -21.80
CA TRP A 640 9.00 -1.47 -22.75
C TRP A 640 9.20 -0.03 -22.24
N SER A 641 8.24 0.54 -21.50
CA SER A 641 8.39 1.87 -20.89
C SER A 641 9.51 1.93 -19.86
N MET A 642 9.86 0.79 -19.25
CA MET A 642 11.01 0.71 -18.34
C MET A 642 12.34 0.83 -19.08
N PHE A 643 12.43 0.41 -20.34
CA PHE A 643 13.62 0.62 -21.19
C PHE A 643 13.61 1.98 -21.91
N HIS A 644 12.44 2.61 -22.04
CA HIS A 644 12.24 3.91 -22.70
C HIS A 644 11.41 4.85 -21.81
N PRO A 645 12.02 5.47 -20.78
CA PRO A 645 11.31 6.24 -19.75
C PRO A 645 10.51 7.45 -20.28
N GLU A 646 10.77 7.90 -21.50
CA GLU A 646 10.03 8.97 -22.16
C GLU A 646 8.67 8.53 -22.75
N PHE A 647 8.37 7.22 -22.68
CA PHE A 647 7.11 6.61 -23.08
C PHE A 647 6.35 6.10 -21.87
N GLY A 648 5.02 6.16 -21.95
CA GLY A 648 4.14 5.55 -20.98
C GLY A 648 3.00 4.80 -21.67
N VAL A 649 2.22 4.10 -20.85
CA VAL A 649 1.16 3.20 -21.32
C VAL A 649 -0.20 3.73 -20.87
N VAL A 650 -1.17 3.65 -21.77
CA VAL A 650 -2.55 4.01 -21.47
C VAL A 650 -3.50 2.92 -21.99
N VAL A 651 -4.43 2.51 -21.14
CA VAL A 651 -5.61 1.72 -21.54
C VAL A 651 -6.76 2.71 -21.73
N PRO A 652 -7.18 3.03 -22.97
CA PRO A 652 -8.19 4.06 -23.19
C PRO A 652 -9.54 3.65 -22.57
N LYS A 653 -10.11 4.52 -21.74
CA LYS A 653 -11.42 4.27 -21.10
C LYS A 653 -12.51 4.09 -22.16
N GLY A 654 -13.37 3.09 -22.01
CA GLY A 654 -14.43 2.75 -22.98
C GLY A 654 -13.95 1.94 -24.19
N ALA A 655 -12.67 1.57 -24.23
CA ALA A 655 -12.07 0.65 -25.20
C ALA A 655 -11.32 -0.50 -24.52
N GLU A 656 -11.69 -0.84 -23.28
CA GLU A 656 -11.08 -1.95 -22.55
C GLU A 656 -11.35 -3.28 -23.27
N MET A 657 -10.30 -3.92 -23.76
CA MET A 657 -10.40 -5.20 -24.48
C MET A 657 -9.33 -6.16 -23.98
N GLN A 658 -9.75 -7.33 -23.52
CA GLN A 658 -8.87 -8.44 -23.21
C GLN A 658 -8.81 -9.41 -24.39
N TYR A 659 -7.66 -10.06 -24.57
CA TYR A 659 -7.49 -11.07 -25.59
C TYR A 659 -6.64 -12.25 -25.07
N PRO A 660 -6.97 -13.48 -25.50
CA PRO A 660 -6.20 -14.65 -25.12
C PRO A 660 -4.89 -14.75 -25.89
N VAL A 661 -3.84 -15.17 -25.19
CA VAL A 661 -2.58 -15.63 -25.79
C VAL A 661 -2.35 -17.11 -25.50
N GLY A 662 -1.70 -17.81 -26.42
CA GLY A 662 -1.47 -19.25 -26.31
C GLY A 662 -0.24 -19.73 -27.06
N PHE A 663 0.10 -21.01 -26.88
CA PHE A 663 1.21 -21.62 -27.60
C PHE A 663 0.74 -22.16 -28.94
N ALA A 664 1.52 -21.91 -29.99
CA ALA A 664 1.17 -22.34 -31.34
C ALA A 664 1.92 -23.61 -31.73
N VAL A 665 1.21 -24.54 -32.36
CA VAL A 665 1.78 -25.77 -32.94
C VAL A 665 1.35 -25.92 -34.40
N ALA A 666 2.06 -26.79 -35.13
CA ALA A 666 1.75 -27.06 -36.53
C ALA A 666 0.29 -27.52 -36.69
N LYS A 667 -0.37 -27.11 -37.79
CA LYS A 667 -1.81 -27.31 -38.00
C LYS A 667 -2.26 -28.76 -37.91
N ARG A 668 -1.37 -29.67 -38.35
CA ARG A 668 -1.63 -31.11 -38.41
C ARG A 668 -1.26 -31.84 -37.11
N ASN A 669 -0.63 -31.17 -36.14
CA ASN A 669 -0.04 -31.77 -34.95
C ASN A 669 -0.97 -31.72 -33.72
N LEU A 670 -1.99 -32.58 -33.71
CA LEU A 670 -2.95 -32.68 -32.61
C LEU A 670 -2.38 -33.37 -31.36
N ASP A 671 -1.34 -34.18 -31.53
CA ASP A 671 -0.68 -34.89 -30.43
C ASP A 671 0.00 -33.91 -29.47
N ILE A 672 0.88 -33.05 -29.99
CA ILE A 672 1.53 -32.01 -29.19
C ILE A 672 0.48 -31.07 -28.58
N LEU A 673 -0.54 -30.66 -29.37
CA LEU A 673 -1.60 -29.80 -28.86
C LEU A 673 -2.32 -30.39 -27.63
N SER A 674 -2.73 -31.66 -27.72
CA SER A 674 -3.45 -32.34 -26.63
C SER A 674 -2.56 -32.49 -25.40
N PHE A 675 -1.28 -32.83 -25.61
CA PHE A 675 -0.31 -32.93 -24.53
C PHE A 675 -0.10 -31.59 -23.83
N VAL A 676 0.10 -30.50 -24.59
CA VAL A 676 0.32 -29.16 -24.06
C VAL A 676 -0.90 -28.67 -23.28
N ASN A 677 -2.12 -28.92 -23.75
CA ASN A 677 -3.34 -28.55 -23.02
C ASN A 677 -3.47 -29.30 -21.69
N ALA A 678 -3.17 -30.60 -21.67
CA ALA A 678 -3.13 -31.39 -20.44
C ALA A 678 -2.04 -30.87 -19.48
N TRP A 679 -0.85 -30.58 -19.99
CA TRP A 679 0.25 -30.01 -19.22
C TRP A 679 -0.10 -28.63 -18.65
N LEU A 680 -0.69 -27.74 -19.45
CA LEU A 680 -1.16 -26.42 -19.00
C LEU A 680 -2.20 -26.53 -17.88
N THR A 681 -3.11 -27.50 -17.96
CA THR A 681 -4.10 -27.77 -16.90
C THR A 681 -3.41 -28.14 -15.59
N ILE A 682 -2.40 -29.02 -15.66
CA ILE A 682 -1.59 -29.41 -14.50
C ILE A 682 -0.80 -28.20 -13.97
N ALA A 683 -0.09 -27.48 -14.83
CA ALA A 683 0.72 -26.31 -14.46
C ALA A 683 -0.12 -25.20 -13.80
N LYS A 684 -1.34 -24.95 -14.29
CA LYS A 684 -2.30 -24.01 -13.68
C LYS A 684 -2.75 -24.49 -12.29
N SER A 685 -3.11 -25.77 -12.16
CA SER A 685 -3.55 -26.34 -10.87
C SER A 685 -2.48 -26.28 -9.77
N GLN A 686 -1.21 -26.37 -10.17
CA GLN A 686 -0.06 -26.25 -9.27
C GLN A 686 0.37 -24.80 -9.01
N GLY A 687 -0.31 -23.81 -9.59
CA GLY A 687 0.03 -22.39 -9.46
C GLY A 687 1.32 -21.98 -10.19
N GLN A 688 1.86 -22.81 -11.09
CA GLN A 688 3.13 -22.53 -11.78
C GLN A 688 3.01 -21.36 -12.77
N ILE A 689 1.89 -21.29 -13.49
CA ILE A 689 1.59 -20.17 -14.41
C ILE A 689 1.53 -18.86 -13.62
N THR A 690 0.82 -18.86 -12.48
CA THR A 690 0.72 -17.71 -11.58
C THR A 690 2.09 -17.32 -11.03
N LYS A 691 2.90 -18.29 -10.56
CA LYS A 691 4.25 -18.02 -10.06
C LYS A 691 5.16 -17.41 -11.13
N SER A 692 5.08 -17.91 -12.37
CA SER A 692 5.87 -17.37 -13.49
C SER A 692 5.38 -15.98 -13.90
N TYR A 693 4.07 -15.76 -13.85
CA TYR A 693 3.46 -14.46 -14.12
C TYR A 693 3.89 -13.43 -13.06
N ASP A 694 3.79 -13.81 -11.78
CA ASP A 694 4.24 -13.03 -10.64
C ASP A 694 5.71 -12.64 -10.80
N TYR A 695 6.59 -13.56 -11.19
CA TYR A 695 8.00 -13.26 -11.35
C TYR A 695 8.31 -12.40 -12.59
N TRP A 696 7.86 -12.81 -13.78
CA TRP A 696 8.29 -12.20 -15.05
C TRP A 696 7.46 -10.99 -15.49
N ILE A 697 6.18 -10.95 -15.11
CA ILE A 697 5.29 -9.85 -15.45
C ILE A 697 5.20 -8.86 -14.29
N LEU A 698 5.20 -9.35 -13.03
CA LEU A 698 5.04 -8.50 -11.84
C LEU A 698 6.34 -8.23 -11.07
N GLY A 699 7.45 -8.89 -11.40
CA GLY A 699 8.70 -8.77 -10.65
C GLY A 699 8.67 -9.35 -9.22
N LYS A 700 7.64 -10.11 -8.84
CA LYS A 700 7.48 -10.72 -7.51
C LYS A 700 8.37 -11.98 -7.39
N GLY A 701 9.31 -11.97 -6.45
CA GLY A 701 10.18 -13.13 -6.15
C GLY A 701 11.66 -12.96 -6.49
N THR A 702 12.09 -11.77 -6.93
CA THR A 702 13.50 -11.34 -6.91
C THR A 702 14.00 -11.03 -5.50
N GLN A 703 13.08 -10.88 -4.54
CA GLN A 703 13.42 -10.77 -3.13
C GLN A 703 13.78 -12.16 -2.58
N ASN A 704 15.08 -12.34 -2.28
CA ASN A 704 15.53 -13.45 -1.44
C ASN A 704 14.65 -13.52 -0.20
N LYS A 705 14.33 -14.74 0.29
CA LYS A 705 13.73 -14.91 1.63
C LYS A 705 14.67 -14.25 2.65
N GLN A 706 14.34 -13.04 3.07
CA GLN A 706 15.23 -12.20 3.85
C GLN A 706 15.43 -12.78 5.25
N HIS A 707 16.68 -13.05 5.59
CA HIS A 707 17.11 -13.06 6.98
C HIS A 707 16.93 -11.65 7.54
N ARG A 708 16.54 -11.50 8.82
CA ARG A 708 16.42 -10.17 9.44
C ARG A 708 17.78 -9.48 9.40
N TRP A 709 17.84 -8.34 8.71
CA TRP A 709 19.05 -7.54 8.58
C TRP A 709 19.56 -7.08 9.95
N SER A 710 20.86 -7.22 10.21
CA SER A 710 21.51 -6.68 11.41
C SER A 710 22.89 -6.11 11.09
N LEU A 711 23.28 -5.07 11.82
CA LEU A 711 24.64 -4.48 11.76
C LEU A 711 25.74 -5.50 12.07
N MET A 712 25.42 -6.54 12.84
CA MET A 712 26.37 -7.57 13.21
C MET A 712 26.63 -8.55 12.06
N ASP A 713 25.60 -8.87 11.27
CA ASP A 713 25.76 -9.72 10.08
C ASP A 713 26.56 -9.01 8.97
N GLU A 714 26.44 -7.68 8.87
CA GLU A 714 27.20 -6.85 7.92
C GLU A 714 28.69 -6.75 8.31
N LEU A 715 28.97 -6.63 9.61
CA LEU A 715 30.33 -6.67 10.16
C LEU A 715 30.98 -8.06 10.03
N ASP A 716 30.21 -9.14 10.24
CA ASP A 716 30.71 -10.50 10.06
C ASP A 716 31.04 -10.77 8.57
N TYR A 717 30.22 -10.26 7.63
CA TYR A 717 30.47 -10.36 6.18
C TYR A 717 31.70 -9.54 5.73
N GLU A 718 31.90 -8.32 6.25
CA GLU A 718 33.12 -7.53 6.01
C GLU A 718 34.38 -8.16 6.61
N PHE A 719 34.25 -8.92 7.70
CA PHE A 719 35.36 -9.64 8.32
C PHE A 719 35.76 -10.88 7.50
N GLU A 720 34.80 -11.62 6.94
CA GLU A 720 35.07 -12.75 6.05
C GLU A 720 35.77 -12.29 4.74
N LEU A 721 35.33 -11.18 4.15
CA LEU A 721 35.97 -10.58 2.95
C LEU A 721 37.39 -10.04 3.16
N LYS A 722 37.84 -9.90 4.41
CA LYS A 722 39.23 -9.51 4.74
C LYS A 722 40.13 -10.70 5.09
N LEU A 723 39.56 -11.90 5.21
CA LEU A 723 40.26 -13.14 5.55
C LEU A 723 40.49 -14.04 4.33
N ASP A 724 39.76 -13.81 3.22
CA ASP A 724 40.07 -14.28 1.87
C ASP A 724 40.90 -13.25 1.08
#